data_AF-A0A139WM90-F1
#
_entry.id   AF-A0A139WM90-F1
#
_cell.length_a   1.000
_cell.length_b   1.000
_cell.length_c   1.000
_cell.angle_alpha   90.00
_cell.angle_beta   90.00
_cell.angle_gamma   90.00
#
_symmetry.space_group_name_H-M   'P 1'
#
loop_
_entity.id
_entity.type
_entity.pdbx_description
1 polymer ?
#
loop_
_entity_poly.entity_id
_entity_poly.type
_entity_poly.pdbx_seq_one_letter_code
_entity_poly.pdbx_strand_id
1 'polypeptide(L)'
;MFQWKIPLACLLCICLAYCEITVDVKGVTKKFDHFWESTGLCPPDPKDKIYEFLQSDDEKFNVALIGALPNQGIKQVRIHWLLNLILTGPHGYNFTYLDNLLGFLTDRGLKPRFELMGSSEFLKSGEQFWRDLVHEIASRYIGKFGANEVASWKFELWNEPDLKNYNILKFALPEYLSYVAGCAEGLRVAFDGRGVSASLGGPAGLFREENHPLCWGLLQACSANSHCPIQFISFHRKGGGTAEGVLNGTLELLDLLHNKFPNLAEMPIANDESDIITTWSDSWEWRGDARYAAMVVKVIAEHYKSLTLSRKLKIELLSFDNGFLNYHPFYFTQRTLFARFQMNHTDPPHSQFIKKPVYVAMGLLALLGDEYLAGGCDSNDSMLTVLATRTSDINQSNVGILVAYADSDEVNIETIKSVRLRINNLSIGSRFVVYLLDNILTNPYRFWHELGRPVFPPKFLRQQLREHEGPYRLFVPTSVSTANLNIALNLTVPSVALIHICSKPSANPGPVTKLSISNVTRNEILLTWSDAKIDTKCIRTYEVEFEAKCANSLRFERVNTNDVIFLSYHHAPTGDGACETTIGRYRVRAVDYWDQPGIYSEIIDKTAGRRIELMNFTYQSGRKLIDISLVMSPKMSEKSARKAQKIILKSDKKKKRRRKESYAIYIYKVLKQVHPDTGISSKAMNIMNSYVNDIFERITMEASHLAQYNKRSTITSREIQTAVRLLLPGELAKHAVSEGTKAVTKYTNSSNA
;
A
#
# COMPACT_ATOMS: atom_id res chain seq x y z
N MET A 1 25.12 -18.31 60.27
CA MET A 1 25.08 -18.98 58.96
C MET A 1 23.62 -18.98 58.50
N PHE A 2 23.15 -18.36 57.42
CA PHE A 2 23.77 -17.74 56.25
C PHE A 2 22.95 -16.48 55.88
N GLN A 3 23.61 -15.32 55.82
CA GLN A 3 23.14 -14.16 55.09
C GLN A 3 23.33 -14.44 53.60
N TRP A 4 22.27 -14.44 52.81
CA TRP A 4 22.42 -14.31 51.35
C TRP A 4 22.54 -12.83 51.01
N LYS A 5 23.79 -12.36 51.01
CA LYS A 5 24.21 -11.24 50.16
C LYS A 5 24.04 -11.71 48.71
N ILE A 6 22.94 -11.33 48.07
CA ILE A 6 22.88 -11.34 46.60
C ILE A 6 23.76 -10.16 46.16
N PRO A 7 24.83 -10.38 45.38
CA PRO A 7 25.67 -9.29 44.93
C PRO A 7 24.86 -8.40 43.98
N LEU A 8 24.90 -7.09 44.22
CA LEU A 8 24.39 -6.04 43.32
C LEU A 8 24.95 -6.14 41.88
N ALA A 9 25.94 -7.01 41.63
CA ALA A 9 26.48 -7.33 40.31
C ALA A 9 25.53 -8.18 39.43
N CYS A 10 24.59 -8.94 40.00
CA CYS A 10 23.59 -9.68 39.20
C CYS A 10 22.37 -8.84 38.78
N LEU A 11 22.20 -7.63 39.35
CA LEU A 11 21.19 -6.65 38.91
C LEU A 11 21.74 -5.69 37.82
N LEU A 12 23.03 -5.76 37.51
CA LEU A 12 23.69 -5.03 36.42
C LEU A 12 24.00 -5.89 35.19
N CYS A 13 23.63 -7.17 35.20
CA CYS A 13 23.89 -8.14 34.13
C CYS A 13 22.62 -8.78 33.57
N ILE A 14 21.49 -8.06 33.54
CA ILE A 14 20.59 -8.20 32.38
C ILE A 14 21.22 -7.30 31.31
N CYS A 15 22.27 -7.79 30.67
CA CYS A 15 22.66 -7.27 29.37
C CYS A 15 21.47 -7.56 28.45
N LEU A 16 20.53 -6.62 28.35
CA LEU A 16 19.72 -6.51 27.15
C LEU A 16 20.76 -6.46 26.03
N ALA A 17 20.85 -7.52 25.23
CA ALA A 17 21.68 -7.55 24.05
C ALA A 17 21.16 -6.43 23.14
N TYR A 18 21.73 -5.24 23.27
CA TYR A 18 21.36 -4.10 22.46
C TYR A 18 22.27 -4.09 21.25
N CYS A 19 21.66 -3.90 20.09
CA CYS A 19 22.40 -3.66 18.87
C CYS A 19 22.93 -2.22 18.90
N GLU A 20 24.24 -2.04 18.81
CA GLU A 20 24.83 -0.72 18.55
C GLU A 20 25.10 -0.58 17.06
N ILE A 21 24.49 0.43 16.44
CA ILE A 21 24.66 0.80 15.03
C ILE A 21 25.47 2.08 15.00
N THR A 22 26.65 2.04 14.37
CA THR A 22 27.46 3.24 14.15
C THR A 22 27.41 3.66 12.69
N VAL A 23 27.13 4.94 12.43
CA VAL A 23 27.11 5.53 11.08
C VAL A 23 28.00 6.77 11.09
N ASP A 24 29.00 6.79 10.21
CA ASP A 24 29.81 7.98 9.94
C ASP A 24 29.31 8.67 8.67
N VAL A 25 28.71 9.85 8.83
CA VAL A 25 28.11 10.62 7.73
C VAL A 25 29.16 11.13 6.74
N LYS A 26 30.41 11.32 7.16
CA LYS A 26 31.53 11.73 6.29
C LYS A 26 32.40 10.55 5.85
N GLY A 27 31.99 9.32 6.16
CA GLY A 27 32.69 8.10 5.78
C GLY A 27 32.74 7.87 4.27
N VAL A 28 33.48 6.83 3.89
CA VAL A 28 33.58 6.36 2.50
C VAL A 28 32.21 5.85 2.03
N THR A 29 31.80 6.27 0.85
CA THR A 29 30.50 5.90 0.26
C THR A 29 30.64 5.02 -0.98
N LYS A 30 29.53 4.36 -1.32
CA LYS A 30 29.31 3.69 -2.62
C LYS A 30 28.03 4.22 -3.24
N LYS A 31 27.91 4.16 -4.57
CA LYS A 31 26.66 4.50 -5.26
C LYS A 31 25.52 3.61 -4.74
N PHE A 32 24.35 4.21 -4.53
CA PHE A 32 23.15 3.55 -4.05
C PHE A 32 21.99 3.84 -4.99
N ASP A 33 21.77 2.90 -5.92
CA ASP A 33 20.70 2.99 -6.91
C ASP A 33 19.36 2.54 -6.31
N HIS A 34 18.29 3.28 -6.62
CA HIS A 34 16.94 2.98 -6.15
C HIS A 34 16.26 2.00 -7.13
N PHE A 35 16.69 0.75 -7.12
CA PHE A 35 16.24 -0.26 -8.09
C PHE A 35 14.85 -0.87 -7.79
N TRP A 36 14.15 -0.45 -6.73
CA TRP A 36 12.87 -1.03 -6.28
C TRP A 36 11.62 -0.20 -6.62
N GLU A 37 11.77 0.87 -7.41
CA GLU A 37 10.72 1.87 -7.67
C GLU A 37 9.66 1.38 -8.68
N SER A 38 9.18 0.15 -8.51
CA SER A 38 8.23 -0.51 -9.40
C SER A 38 7.19 -1.32 -8.64
N THR A 39 5.99 -1.35 -9.21
CA THR A 39 4.91 -2.27 -8.82
C THR A 39 4.30 -2.89 -10.08
N GLY A 40 3.38 -3.84 -9.91
CA GLY A 40 2.69 -4.47 -11.02
C GLY A 40 1.28 -4.93 -10.67
N LEU A 41 0.49 -5.20 -11.71
CA LEU A 41 -0.84 -5.78 -11.61
C LEU A 41 -1.22 -6.56 -12.88
N CYS A 42 -2.17 -7.47 -12.72
CA CYS A 42 -2.83 -8.19 -13.80
C CYS A 42 -4.35 -7.91 -13.77
N PRO A 43 -4.93 -7.35 -14.84
CA PRO A 43 -6.38 -7.20 -14.94
C PRO A 43 -7.11 -8.56 -14.88
N PRO A 44 -8.29 -8.63 -14.24
CA PRO A 44 -9.07 -9.87 -14.16
C PRO A 44 -9.64 -10.26 -15.54
N ASP A 45 -10.14 -11.50 -15.63
CA ASP A 45 -10.90 -11.95 -16.79
C ASP A 45 -12.27 -11.26 -16.91
N PRO A 46 -12.83 -11.19 -18.13
CA PRO A 46 -12.29 -11.72 -19.38
C PRO A 46 -11.31 -10.76 -20.08
N LYS A 47 -10.27 -11.30 -20.73
CA LYS A 47 -9.16 -10.52 -21.31
C LYS A 47 -9.57 -9.52 -22.39
N ASP A 48 -10.63 -9.78 -23.13
CA ASP A 48 -11.19 -8.88 -24.15
C ASP A 48 -11.88 -7.63 -23.56
N LYS A 49 -12.14 -7.61 -22.25
CA LYS A 49 -12.81 -6.50 -21.55
C LYS A 49 -11.97 -5.85 -20.45
N ILE A 50 -10.65 -6.05 -20.46
CA ILE A 50 -9.78 -5.46 -19.43
C ILE A 50 -9.82 -3.93 -19.42
N TYR A 51 -10.26 -3.28 -20.51
CA TYR A 51 -10.46 -1.83 -20.56
C TYR A 51 -11.53 -1.38 -19.54
N GLU A 52 -12.54 -2.20 -19.25
CA GLU A 52 -13.57 -1.89 -18.24
C GLU A 52 -12.95 -1.83 -16.84
N PHE A 53 -12.02 -2.75 -16.54
CA PHE A 53 -11.28 -2.75 -15.29
C PHE A 53 -10.29 -1.59 -15.20
N LEU A 54 -9.41 -1.44 -16.20
CA LEU A 54 -8.33 -0.44 -16.20
C LEU A 54 -8.85 1.00 -16.28
N GLN A 55 -10.08 1.22 -16.75
CA GLN A 55 -10.73 2.53 -16.79
C GLN A 55 -11.78 2.73 -15.69
N SER A 56 -11.98 1.74 -14.83
CA SER A 56 -12.87 1.85 -13.68
C SER A 56 -12.42 2.96 -12.73
N ASP A 57 -13.36 3.52 -11.97
CA ASP A 57 -13.04 4.52 -10.94
C ASP A 57 -12.09 3.91 -9.90
N ASP A 58 -12.28 2.65 -9.52
CA ASP A 58 -11.43 1.92 -8.57
C ASP A 58 -9.96 1.88 -9.02
N GLU A 59 -9.70 1.52 -10.27
CA GLU A 59 -8.32 1.46 -10.77
C GLU A 59 -7.71 2.86 -10.94
N LYS A 60 -8.51 3.84 -11.35
CA LYS A 60 -8.08 5.25 -11.37
C LYS A 60 -7.69 5.75 -9.98
N PHE A 61 -8.44 5.38 -8.93
CA PHE A 61 -8.09 5.68 -7.54
C PHE A 61 -6.81 4.98 -7.11
N ASN A 62 -6.67 3.70 -7.46
CA ASN A 62 -5.48 2.90 -7.17
C ASN A 62 -4.21 3.53 -7.76
N VAL A 63 -4.20 3.76 -9.08
CA VAL A 63 -3.08 4.37 -9.79
C VAL A 63 -2.80 5.80 -9.32
N ALA A 64 -3.84 6.58 -9.00
CA ALA A 64 -3.67 7.92 -8.42
C ALA A 64 -2.94 7.88 -7.07
N LEU A 65 -3.20 6.88 -6.23
CA LEU A 65 -2.49 6.71 -4.96
C LEU A 65 -1.08 6.12 -5.16
N ILE A 66 -0.88 5.20 -6.12
CA ILE A 66 0.47 4.69 -6.48
C ILE A 66 1.38 5.86 -6.87
N GLY A 67 0.90 6.75 -7.76
CA GLY A 67 1.64 7.94 -8.19
C GLY A 67 1.74 9.04 -7.12
N ALA A 68 1.05 8.91 -5.99
CA ALA A 68 1.08 9.86 -4.88
C ALA A 68 2.12 9.51 -3.80
N LEU A 69 3.10 8.66 -4.12
CA LEU A 69 4.28 8.45 -3.28
C LEU A 69 5.26 9.62 -3.43
N PRO A 70 5.84 10.12 -2.33
CA PRO A 70 6.82 11.20 -2.40
C PRO A 70 8.09 10.75 -3.12
N ASN A 71 8.79 11.71 -3.72
CA ASN A 71 10.08 11.53 -4.38
C ASN A 71 10.11 10.41 -5.42
N GLN A 72 8.98 10.17 -6.10
CA GLN A 72 8.80 9.07 -7.06
C GLN A 72 9.16 7.69 -6.47
N GLY A 73 8.76 7.41 -5.22
CA GLY A 73 9.02 6.12 -4.56
C GLY A 73 8.51 4.88 -5.33
N ILE A 74 7.55 5.08 -6.23
CA ILE A 74 7.24 4.16 -7.34
C ILE A 74 7.23 5.00 -8.63
N LYS A 75 7.99 4.56 -9.63
CA LYS A 75 8.08 5.17 -10.97
C LYS A 75 7.41 4.34 -12.04
N GLN A 76 7.39 3.01 -11.87
CA GLN A 76 6.94 2.09 -12.89
C GLN A 76 5.75 1.25 -12.43
N VAL A 77 4.83 1.00 -13.37
CA VAL A 77 3.73 0.05 -13.18
C VAL A 77 3.78 -0.96 -14.33
N ARG A 78 4.06 -2.23 -13.99
CA ARG A 78 4.00 -3.37 -14.92
C ARG A 78 2.55 -3.84 -15.02
N ILE A 79 1.94 -3.72 -16.19
CA ILE A 79 0.52 -4.05 -16.39
C ILE A 79 0.42 -5.15 -17.43
N HIS A 80 -0.14 -6.28 -17.05
CA HIS A 80 -0.33 -7.40 -17.97
C HIS A 80 -1.38 -7.05 -19.05
N TRP A 81 -1.26 -7.70 -20.21
CA TRP A 81 -2.26 -7.68 -21.29
C TRP A 81 -2.51 -6.30 -21.93
N LEU A 82 -1.54 -5.38 -21.92
CA LEU A 82 -1.71 -4.03 -22.48
C LEU A 82 -2.18 -4.02 -23.94
N LEU A 83 -1.78 -5.00 -24.76
CA LEU A 83 -2.17 -5.04 -26.17
C LEU A 83 -3.67 -5.34 -26.37
N ASN A 84 -4.39 -5.82 -25.35
CA ASN A 84 -5.85 -5.96 -25.39
C ASN A 84 -6.58 -4.61 -25.37
N LEU A 85 -5.89 -3.53 -25.04
CA LEU A 85 -6.43 -2.18 -25.15
C LEU A 85 -6.37 -1.63 -26.58
N ILE A 86 -5.78 -2.38 -27.51
CA ILE A 86 -5.73 -2.06 -28.93
C ILE A 86 -6.80 -2.88 -29.64
N LEU A 87 -7.83 -2.19 -30.14
CA LEU A 87 -8.90 -2.83 -30.91
C LEU A 87 -8.58 -2.80 -32.41
N THR A 88 -9.02 -3.81 -33.14
CA THR A 88 -8.96 -3.81 -34.61
C THR A 88 -10.24 -3.21 -35.20
N GLY A 89 -10.10 -2.42 -36.26
CA GLY A 89 -11.22 -1.84 -36.99
C GLY A 89 -10.97 -1.78 -38.50
N PRO A 90 -11.96 -1.33 -39.30
CA PRO A 90 -11.87 -1.31 -40.76
C PRO A 90 -10.73 -0.47 -41.34
N HIS A 91 -10.18 0.45 -40.54
CA HIS A 91 -9.14 1.40 -40.92
C HIS A 91 -7.83 1.22 -40.13
N GLY A 92 -7.60 0.04 -39.53
CA GLY A 92 -6.40 -0.27 -38.76
C GLY A 92 -6.66 -0.42 -37.26
N TYR A 93 -5.69 -0.02 -36.44
CA TYR A 93 -5.74 -0.15 -34.98
C TYR A 93 -6.41 1.06 -34.31
N ASN A 94 -7.24 0.78 -33.32
CA ASN A 94 -7.82 1.79 -32.43
C ASN A 94 -7.13 1.72 -31.06
N PHE A 95 -6.36 2.77 -30.76
CA PHE A 95 -5.56 2.91 -29.54
C PHE A 95 -6.27 3.65 -28.40
N THR A 96 -7.56 3.98 -28.53
CA THR A 96 -8.25 4.88 -27.58
C THR A 96 -8.09 4.46 -26.12
N TYR A 97 -8.24 3.17 -25.81
CA TYR A 97 -8.14 2.71 -24.44
C TYR A 97 -6.71 2.74 -23.90
N LEU A 98 -5.74 2.36 -24.72
CA LEU A 98 -4.32 2.40 -24.37
C LEU A 98 -3.84 3.86 -24.21
N ASP A 99 -4.26 4.75 -25.10
CA ASP A 99 -3.96 6.18 -25.05
C ASP A 99 -4.42 6.85 -23.76
N ASN A 100 -5.61 6.48 -23.29
CA ASN A 100 -6.19 6.98 -22.05
C ASN A 100 -5.39 6.48 -20.83
N LEU A 101 -5.06 5.19 -20.80
CA LEU A 101 -4.28 4.59 -19.70
C LEU A 101 -2.88 5.22 -19.61
N LEU A 102 -2.14 5.27 -20.72
CA LEU A 102 -0.77 5.78 -20.73
C LEU A 102 -0.74 7.27 -20.40
N GLY A 103 -1.68 8.06 -20.92
CA GLY A 103 -1.83 9.47 -20.54
C GLY A 103 -2.08 9.62 -19.04
N PHE A 104 -2.97 8.80 -18.48
CA PHE A 104 -3.31 8.84 -17.06
C PHE A 104 -2.12 8.50 -16.14
N LEU A 105 -1.28 7.53 -16.54
CA LEU A 105 -0.02 7.19 -15.85
C LEU A 105 0.98 8.34 -15.91
N THR A 106 1.28 8.84 -17.12
CA THR A 106 2.27 9.91 -17.34
C THR A 106 1.88 11.21 -16.61
N ASP A 107 0.59 11.54 -16.59
CA ASP A 107 0.09 12.71 -15.85
C ASP A 107 0.42 12.64 -14.35
N ARG A 108 0.53 11.42 -13.79
CA ARG A 108 0.86 11.14 -12.39
C ARG A 108 2.33 10.84 -12.15
N GLY A 109 3.18 11.05 -13.15
CA GLY A 109 4.62 10.77 -13.04
C GLY A 109 4.97 9.29 -13.03
N LEU A 110 4.02 8.43 -13.43
CA LEU A 110 4.24 7.00 -13.58
C LEU A 110 4.56 6.65 -15.04
N LYS A 111 5.35 5.59 -15.22
CA LYS A 111 5.74 5.04 -16.51
C LYS A 111 5.24 3.61 -16.63
N PRO A 112 4.80 3.16 -17.81
CA PRO A 112 4.54 1.76 -18.03
C PRO A 112 5.87 0.98 -18.03
N ARG A 113 5.87 -0.18 -17.39
CA ARG A 113 6.71 -1.29 -17.85
C ARG A 113 5.87 -2.03 -18.89
N PHE A 114 6.15 -1.73 -20.15
CA PHE A 114 5.28 -2.01 -21.28
C PHE A 114 5.49 -3.44 -21.77
N GLU A 115 4.68 -4.35 -21.26
CA GLU A 115 4.66 -5.73 -21.73
C GLU A 115 3.98 -5.82 -23.10
N LEU A 116 4.68 -6.41 -24.06
CA LEU A 116 4.18 -6.67 -25.41
C LEU A 116 3.29 -7.93 -25.42
N MET A 117 2.26 -7.91 -24.57
CA MET A 117 1.42 -9.06 -24.24
C MET A 117 -0.06 -8.79 -24.57
N GLY A 118 -0.73 -9.74 -25.24
CA GLY A 118 -2.15 -9.63 -25.56
C GLY A 118 -2.84 -10.97 -25.83
N SER A 119 -4.17 -10.99 -25.97
CA SER A 119 -4.93 -12.23 -26.18
C SER A 119 -5.72 -12.30 -27.49
N SER A 120 -5.65 -11.26 -28.30
CA SER A 120 -6.43 -11.16 -29.54
C SER A 120 -5.96 -12.16 -30.59
N GLU A 121 -6.89 -12.81 -31.30
CA GLU A 121 -6.57 -13.85 -32.28
C GLU A 121 -5.63 -13.36 -33.40
N PHE A 122 -5.69 -12.07 -33.74
CA PHE A 122 -4.82 -11.46 -34.77
C PHE A 122 -3.32 -11.45 -34.40
N LEU A 123 -2.99 -11.69 -33.11
CA LEU A 123 -1.61 -11.74 -32.63
C LEU A 123 -0.91 -13.07 -32.95
N LYS A 124 -1.62 -14.09 -33.48
CA LYS A 124 -1.01 -15.34 -33.99
C LYS A 124 -0.42 -15.14 -35.38
N SER A 125 0.71 -14.44 -35.42
CA SER A 125 1.34 -14.01 -36.67
C SER A 125 2.86 -14.08 -36.57
N GLY A 126 3.54 -14.06 -37.72
CA GLY A 126 5.01 -14.16 -37.80
C GLY A 126 5.74 -12.86 -37.42
N GLU A 127 7.07 -12.89 -37.52
CA GLU A 127 7.99 -11.80 -37.17
C GLU A 127 7.59 -10.44 -37.77
N GLN A 128 7.29 -10.42 -39.07
CA GLN A 128 6.92 -9.21 -39.82
C GLN A 128 5.72 -8.48 -39.21
N PHE A 129 4.71 -9.23 -38.75
CA PHE A 129 3.54 -8.65 -38.10
C PHE A 129 3.91 -7.97 -36.78
N TRP A 130 4.70 -8.66 -35.94
CA TRP A 130 5.14 -8.12 -34.66
C TRP A 130 6.02 -6.89 -34.83
N ARG A 131 6.89 -6.89 -35.84
CA ARG A 131 7.69 -5.72 -36.20
C ARG A 131 6.82 -4.51 -36.49
N ASP A 132 5.82 -4.65 -37.37
CA ASP A 132 4.99 -3.54 -37.80
C ASP A 132 4.07 -3.05 -36.66
N LEU A 133 3.50 -3.96 -35.86
CA LEU A 133 2.68 -3.60 -34.69
C LEU A 133 3.49 -2.83 -33.64
N VAL A 134 4.67 -3.33 -33.27
CA VAL A 134 5.51 -2.70 -32.25
C VAL A 134 6.08 -1.37 -32.75
N HIS A 135 6.44 -1.29 -34.04
CA HIS A 135 6.81 -0.03 -34.68
C HIS A 135 5.69 1.00 -34.61
N GLU A 136 4.45 0.61 -34.91
CA GLU A 136 3.28 1.51 -34.86
C GLU A 136 3.00 2.00 -33.43
N ILE A 137 3.04 1.09 -32.44
CA ILE A 137 2.89 1.42 -31.01
C ILE A 137 3.95 2.43 -30.58
N ALA A 138 5.23 2.11 -30.82
CA ALA A 138 6.34 2.95 -30.39
C ALA A 138 6.32 4.31 -31.10
N SER A 139 6.12 4.34 -32.42
CA SER A 139 6.05 5.58 -33.20
C SER A 139 4.90 6.48 -32.76
N ARG A 140 3.73 5.91 -32.46
CA ARG A 140 2.58 6.64 -31.93
C ARG A 140 2.92 7.34 -30.62
N TYR A 141 3.50 6.60 -29.66
CA TYR A 141 3.77 7.15 -28.34
C TYR A 141 5.00 8.05 -28.31
N ILE A 142 5.98 7.84 -29.20
CA ILE A 142 7.05 8.81 -29.44
C ILE A 142 6.44 10.13 -29.94
N GLY A 143 5.46 10.08 -30.85
CA GLY A 143 4.74 11.27 -31.31
C GLY A 143 3.95 11.96 -30.20
N LYS A 144 3.37 11.21 -29.26
CA LYS A 144 2.53 11.75 -28.17
C LYS A 144 3.32 12.29 -26.98
N PHE A 145 4.36 11.59 -26.54
CA PHE A 145 5.10 11.88 -25.30
C PHE A 145 6.55 12.33 -25.54
N GLY A 146 7.06 12.16 -26.77
CA GLY A 146 8.45 12.43 -27.13
C GLY A 146 9.35 11.21 -26.96
N ALA A 147 10.41 11.15 -27.78
CA ALA A 147 11.32 10.00 -27.83
C ALA A 147 12.03 9.74 -26.49
N ASN A 148 12.44 10.80 -25.78
CA ASN A 148 13.12 10.66 -24.48
C ASN A 148 12.22 10.02 -23.41
N GLU A 149 10.94 10.39 -23.38
CA GLU A 149 9.99 9.83 -22.43
C GLU A 149 9.76 8.35 -22.73
N VAL A 150 9.48 7.98 -23.98
CA VAL A 150 9.25 6.59 -24.37
C VAL A 150 10.51 5.73 -24.25
N ALA A 151 11.70 6.27 -24.54
CA ALA A 151 12.98 5.57 -24.31
C ALA A 151 13.22 5.26 -22.83
N SER A 152 12.63 6.05 -21.92
CA SER A 152 12.71 5.80 -20.48
C SER A 152 11.73 4.74 -19.98
N TRP A 153 10.78 4.30 -20.81
CA TRP A 153 9.94 3.15 -20.52
C TRP A 153 10.76 1.87 -20.64
N LYS A 154 10.35 0.84 -19.92
CA LYS A 154 10.95 -0.49 -20.03
C LYS A 154 9.99 -1.36 -20.82
N PHE A 155 10.34 -1.68 -22.06
CA PHE A 155 9.59 -2.66 -22.83
C PHE A 155 9.99 -4.05 -22.38
N GLU A 156 9.03 -4.95 -22.39
CA GLU A 156 9.21 -6.31 -21.92
C GLU A 156 8.48 -7.31 -22.82
N LEU A 157 9.09 -8.48 -22.97
CA LEU A 157 8.50 -9.60 -23.66
C LEU A 157 7.30 -10.18 -22.87
N TRP A 158 6.74 -11.27 -23.37
CA TRP A 158 5.51 -11.84 -22.86
C TRP A 158 5.69 -12.41 -21.45
N ASN A 159 4.77 -12.15 -20.52
CA ASN A 159 4.82 -12.68 -19.15
C ASN A 159 4.81 -14.22 -19.12
N GLU A 160 5.77 -14.82 -18.42
CA GLU A 160 5.87 -16.26 -18.11
C GLU A 160 5.51 -17.16 -19.32
N PRO A 161 6.25 -17.05 -20.44
CA PRO A 161 5.83 -17.60 -21.73
C PRO A 161 5.76 -19.13 -21.75
N ASP A 162 6.42 -19.81 -20.82
CA ASP A 162 6.37 -21.27 -20.70
C ASP A 162 5.14 -21.79 -19.92
N LEU A 163 4.40 -20.92 -19.21
CA LEU A 163 3.23 -21.36 -18.44
C LEU A 163 1.97 -21.41 -19.31
N LYS A 164 1.23 -22.51 -19.23
CA LYS A 164 0.03 -22.76 -20.07
C LYS A 164 -1.05 -21.68 -19.97
N ASN A 165 -1.23 -21.09 -18.78
CA ASN A 165 -2.21 -20.05 -18.54
C ASN A 165 -1.83 -18.69 -19.15
N TYR A 166 -0.55 -18.46 -19.43
CA TYR A 166 -0.05 -17.24 -20.08
C TYR A 166 0.32 -17.44 -21.54
N ASN A 167 0.75 -18.64 -21.92
CA ASN A 167 1.01 -19.05 -23.31
C ASN A 167 -0.29 -19.38 -24.07
N ILE A 168 -1.23 -18.43 -24.06
CA ILE A 168 -2.54 -18.60 -24.68
C ILE A 168 -2.47 -18.61 -26.22
N LEU A 169 -1.40 -18.05 -26.80
CA LEU A 169 -1.13 -18.16 -28.23
C LEU A 169 -0.50 -19.50 -28.63
N LYS A 170 -0.09 -20.32 -27.65
CA LYS A 170 0.55 -21.64 -27.83
C LYS A 170 1.87 -21.57 -28.59
N PHE A 171 2.71 -20.58 -28.27
CA PHE A 171 4.04 -20.44 -28.86
C PHE A 171 4.86 -21.73 -28.73
N ALA A 172 5.28 -22.26 -29.87
CA ALA A 172 6.47 -23.08 -29.96
C ALA A 172 7.74 -22.21 -29.95
N LEU A 173 8.90 -22.81 -29.67
CA LEU A 173 10.17 -22.05 -29.58
C LEU A 173 10.48 -21.20 -30.83
N PRO A 174 10.41 -21.72 -32.08
CA PRO A 174 10.66 -20.91 -33.27
C PRO A 174 9.69 -19.72 -33.42
N GLU A 175 8.43 -19.91 -33.05
CA GLU A 175 7.40 -18.88 -33.11
C GLU A 175 7.65 -17.80 -32.05
N TYR A 176 8.04 -18.21 -30.83
CA TYR A 176 8.43 -17.29 -29.77
C TYR A 176 9.65 -16.46 -30.17
N LEU A 177 10.67 -17.08 -30.76
CA LEU A 177 11.86 -16.35 -31.25
C LEU A 177 11.51 -15.38 -32.38
N SER A 178 10.58 -15.73 -33.27
CA SER A 178 10.07 -14.84 -34.32
C SER A 178 9.32 -13.63 -33.72
N TYR A 179 8.52 -13.86 -32.66
CA TYR A 179 7.90 -12.81 -31.87
C TYR A 179 8.94 -11.87 -31.24
N VAL A 180 9.98 -12.42 -30.61
CA VAL A 180 11.06 -11.64 -29.98
C VAL A 180 11.78 -10.78 -31.02
N ALA A 181 12.17 -11.37 -32.15
CA ALA A 181 12.86 -10.67 -33.23
C ALA A 181 12.01 -9.51 -33.78
N GLY A 182 10.72 -9.75 -34.02
CA GLY A 182 9.79 -8.72 -34.47
C GLY A 182 9.67 -7.57 -33.47
N CYS A 183 9.55 -7.88 -32.17
CA CYS A 183 9.48 -6.85 -31.12
C CYS A 183 10.74 -5.99 -31.07
N ALA A 184 11.92 -6.62 -31.07
CA ALA A 184 13.20 -5.90 -31.02
C ALA A 184 13.39 -5.01 -32.26
N GLU A 185 13.12 -5.54 -33.45
CA GLU A 185 13.25 -4.79 -34.70
C GLU A 185 12.23 -3.65 -34.81
N GLY A 186 10.98 -3.88 -34.38
CA GLY A 186 9.95 -2.84 -34.36
C GLY A 186 10.34 -1.65 -33.50
N LEU A 187 10.90 -1.90 -32.31
CA LEU A 187 11.46 -0.86 -31.44
C LEU A 187 12.67 -0.17 -32.09
N ARG A 188 13.62 -0.95 -32.66
CA ARG A 188 14.82 -0.40 -33.30
C ARG A 188 14.45 0.57 -34.42
N VAL A 189 13.53 0.19 -35.31
CA VAL A 189 13.08 1.03 -36.43
C VAL A 189 12.35 2.26 -35.93
N ALA A 190 11.48 2.14 -34.93
CA ALA A 190 10.73 3.29 -34.41
C ALA A 190 11.65 4.38 -33.82
N PHE A 191 12.81 3.98 -33.27
CA PHE A 191 13.80 4.88 -32.67
C PHE A 191 14.95 5.27 -33.62
N ASP A 192 14.98 4.76 -34.85
CA ASP A 192 16.06 5.03 -35.80
C ASP A 192 16.18 6.54 -36.12
N GLY A 193 17.41 7.05 -36.14
CA GLY A 193 17.69 8.46 -36.35
C GLY A 193 17.25 9.43 -35.24
N ARG A 194 16.77 8.94 -34.07
CA ARG A 194 16.25 9.81 -32.99
C ARG A 194 17.24 10.14 -31.86
N GLY A 195 18.44 9.58 -31.87
CA GLY A 195 19.50 9.85 -30.87
C GLY A 195 19.29 9.21 -29.50
N VAL A 196 18.21 8.44 -29.31
CA VAL A 196 17.92 7.62 -28.14
C VAL A 196 17.38 6.26 -28.58
N SER A 197 17.47 5.24 -27.73
CA SER A 197 16.98 3.89 -28.01
C SER A 197 16.07 3.39 -26.88
N ALA A 198 15.08 2.57 -27.23
CA ALA A 198 14.30 1.83 -26.26
C ALA A 198 15.13 0.65 -25.69
N SER A 199 14.74 0.22 -24.48
CA SER A 199 15.23 -1.00 -23.87
C SER A 199 14.13 -2.05 -23.87
N LEU A 200 14.45 -3.25 -24.37
CA LEU A 200 13.62 -4.43 -24.36
C LEU A 200 14.25 -5.49 -23.45
N GLY A 201 13.49 -6.04 -22.52
CA GLY A 201 13.92 -7.18 -21.71
C GLY A 201 13.00 -8.38 -21.81
N GLY A 202 13.47 -9.50 -21.28
CA GLY A 202 12.69 -10.73 -21.24
C GLY A 202 13.53 -11.90 -20.71
N PRO A 203 12.97 -13.11 -20.65
CA PRO A 203 11.62 -13.52 -21.06
C PRO A 203 10.53 -13.30 -19.99
N ALA A 204 10.79 -12.59 -18.88
CA ALA A 204 9.86 -12.48 -17.74
C ALA A 204 9.40 -13.86 -17.25
N GLY A 205 10.37 -14.77 -17.13
CA GLY A 205 10.13 -16.19 -16.95
C GLY A 205 10.55 -16.74 -15.59
N LEU A 206 10.03 -17.93 -15.28
CA LEU A 206 10.35 -18.64 -14.03
C LEU A 206 11.66 -19.47 -14.10
N PHE A 207 12.20 -19.74 -15.30
CA PHE A 207 13.45 -20.48 -15.51
C PHE A 207 13.61 -21.78 -14.69
N ARG A 208 12.64 -22.71 -14.77
CA ARG A 208 12.84 -24.08 -14.23
C ARG A 208 13.75 -24.87 -15.15
N GLU A 209 14.64 -25.69 -14.60
CA GLU A 209 15.61 -26.47 -15.39
C GLU A 209 14.93 -27.31 -16.48
N GLU A 210 13.82 -27.96 -16.14
CA GLU A 210 12.97 -28.70 -17.06
C GLU A 210 11.70 -27.91 -17.43
N ASN A 211 11.16 -28.22 -18.61
CA ASN A 211 9.86 -27.75 -19.11
C ASN A 211 9.74 -26.25 -19.42
N HIS A 212 10.84 -25.49 -19.45
CA HIS A 212 10.83 -24.06 -19.82
C HIS A 212 11.63 -23.79 -21.13
N PRO A 213 11.24 -24.41 -22.26
CA PRO A 213 11.98 -24.30 -23.52
C PRO A 213 12.01 -22.88 -24.10
N LEU A 214 11.01 -22.03 -23.85
CA LEU A 214 10.97 -20.67 -24.39
C LEU A 214 11.95 -19.76 -23.67
N CYS A 215 11.98 -19.81 -22.33
CA CYS A 215 12.93 -19.05 -21.54
C CYS A 215 14.37 -19.43 -21.86
N TRP A 216 14.69 -20.73 -21.81
CA TRP A 216 16.04 -21.20 -22.07
C TRP A 216 16.44 -21.09 -23.54
N GLY A 217 15.50 -21.29 -24.45
CA GLY A 217 15.74 -21.17 -25.89
C GLY A 217 16.04 -19.75 -26.32
N LEU A 218 15.40 -18.74 -25.71
CA LEU A 218 15.74 -17.33 -25.94
C LEU A 218 17.19 -17.03 -25.52
N LEU A 219 17.59 -17.45 -24.32
CA LEU A 219 18.96 -17.20 -23.85
C LEU A 219 20.00 -17.99 -24.64
N GLN A 220 19.67 -19.21 -25.08
CA GLN A 220 20.52 -19.98 -26.00
C GLN A 220 20.70 -19.25 -27.33
N ALA A 221 19.63 -18.68 -27.90
CA ALA A 221 19.70 -17.89 -29.13
C ALA A 221 20.51 -16.60 -28.94
N CYS A 222 20.35 -15.91 -27.81
CA CYS A 222 21.17 -14.74 -27.47
C CYS A 222 22.64 -15.10 -27.29
N SER A 223 22.94 -16.24 -26.66
CA SER A 223 24.31 -16.68 -26.42
C SER A 223 25.02 -17.12 -27.70
N ALA A 224 24.30 -17.72 -28.65
CA ALA A 224 24.85 -18.21 -29.91
C ALA A 224 25.08 -17.13 -30.98
N ASN A 225 24.40 -15.99 -30.88
CA ASN A 225 24.48 -14.91 -31.86
C ASN A 225 25.33 -13.74 -31.37
N SER A 226 25.90 -12.97 -32.31
CA SER A 226 26.66 -11.75 -31.98
C SER A 226 25.78 -10.61 -31.46
N HIS A 227 24.48 -10.65 -31.74
CA HIS A 227 23.50 -9.66 -31.30
C HIS A 227 22.32 -10.33 -30.60
N CYS A 228 22.09 -9.98 -29.34
CA CYS A 228 20.94 -10.43 -28.57
C CYS A 228 19.81 -9.38 -28.66
N PRO A 229 18.57 -9.78 -28.99
CA PRO A 229 17.44 -8.84 -29.15
C PRO A 229 17.00 -8.16 -27.85
N ILE A 230 17.39 -8.67 -26.69
CA ILE A 230 17.09 -8.10 -25.36
C ILE A 230 18.33 -7.43 -24.76
N GLN A 231 18.12 -6.42 -23.92
CA GLN A 231 19.18 -5.66 -23.23
C GLN A 231 19.27 -5.99 -21.73
N PHE A 232 18.29 -6.69 -21.16
CA PHE A 232 18.32 -7.21 -19.79
C PHE A 232 17.55 -8.53 -19.69
N ILE A 233 18.00 -9.44 -18.82
CA ILE A 233 17.23 -10.65 -18.47
C ILE A 233 16.20 -10.27 -17.40
N SER A 234 14.92 -10.49 -17.69
CA SER A 234 13.87 -10.46 -16.66
C SER A 234 13.39 -11.85 -16.28
N PHE A 235 13.11 -12.04 -14.99
CA PHE A 235 12.70 -13.31 -14.42
C PHE A 235 11.86 -13.11 -13.16
N HIS A 236 11.15 -14.15 -12.73
CA HIS A 236 10.41 -14.13 -11.47
C HIS A 236 11.00 -15.14 -10.49
N ARG A 237 11.58 -14.66 -9.40
CA ARG A 237 11.98 -15.48 -8.25
C ARG A 237 11.33 -14.93 -7.00
N LYS A 238 10.55 -15.79 -6.35
CA LYS A 238 9.72 -15.47 -5.18
C LYS A 238 10.27 -16.16 -3.95
N GLY A 239 9.90 -15.65 -2.77
CA GLY A 239 10.58 -15.97 -1.52
C GLY A 239 10.22 -17.30 -0.86
N GLY A 240 9.25 -18.04 -1.38
CA GLY A 240 8.79 -19.28 -0.74
C GLY A 240 8.25 -19.09 0.68
N GLY A 241 7.87 -17.86 1.07
CA GLY A 241 7.42 -17.51 2.41
C GLY A 241 8.35 -16.58 3.18
N THR A 242 9.60 -16.38 2.76
CA THR A 242 10.58 -15.55 3.47
C THR A 242 11.15 -14.44 2.60
N ALA A 243 11.78 -13.43 3.22
CA ALA A 243 12.48 -12.38 2.50
C ALA A 243 13.77 -12.91 1.86
N GLU A 244 14.53 -13.70 2.61
CA GLU A 244 15.79 -14.30 2.21
C GLU A 244 15.63 -15.23 1.01
N GLY A 245 14.51 -15.93 0.92
CA GLY A 245 14.21 -16.81 -0.21
C GLY A 245 14.19 -16.08 -1.55
N VAL A 246 13.84 -14.78 -1.56
CA VAL A 246 13.81 -13.98 -2.80
C VAL A 246 15.24 -13.78 -3.31
N LEU A 247 16.17 -13.41 -2.43
CA LEU A 247 17.58 -13.25 -2.80
C LEU A 247 18.21 -14.60 -3.13
N ASN A 248 18.00 -15.63 -2.32
CA ASN A 248 18.58 -16.96 -2.55
C ASN A 248 18.14 -17.53 -3.90
N GLY A 249 16.84 -17.49 -4.21
CA GLY A 249 16.33 -17.94 -5.51
C GLY A 249 16.85 -17.10 -6.68
N THR A 250 17.12 -15.81 -6.46
CA THR A 250 17.80 -14.96 -7.45
C THR A 250 19.23 -15.43 -7.67
N LEU A 251 20.02 -15.58 -6.61
CA LEU A 251 21.42 -16.00 -6.68
C LEU A 251 21.58 -17.40 -7.30
N GLU A 252 20.71 -18.35 -6.96
CA GLU A 252 20.69 -19.69 -7.55
C GLU A 252 20.45 -19.64 -9.06
N LEU A 253 19.48 -18.84 -9.52
CA LEU A 253 19.22 -18.66 -10.95
C LEU A 253 20.42 -18.02 -11.65
N LEU A 254 21.06 -17.03 -11.03
CA LEU A 254 22.21 -16.37 -11.63
C LEU A 254 23.43 -17.30 -11.73
N ASP A 255 23.69 -18.11 -10.71
CA ASP A 255 24.76 -19.11 -10.75
C ASP A 255 24.49 -20.11 -11.91
N LEU A 256 23.24 -20.55 -12.09
CA LEU A 256 22.85 -21.40 -13.22
C LEU A 256 23.03 -20.69 -14.58
N LEU A 257 22.62 -19.41 -14.68
CA LEU A 257 22.75 -18.61 -15.89
C LEU A 257 24.22 -18.38 -16.28
N HIS A 258 25.07 -18.04 -15.31
CA HIS A 258 26.50 -17.81 -15.53
C HIS A 258 27.21 -19.10 -15.96
N ASN A 259 26.83 -20.24 -15.40
CA ASN A 259 27.37 -21.53 -15.80
C ASN A 259 26.94 -21.93 -17.21
N LYS A 260 25.68 -21.68 -17.58
CA LYS A 260 25.13 -22.09 -18.88
C LYS A 260 25.46 -21.12 -20.02
N PHE A 261 25.50 -19.82 -19.73
CA PHE A 261 25.71 -18.75 -20.70
C PHE A 261 26.73 -17.71 -20.20
N PRO A 262 28.03 -18.05 -20.12
CA PRO A 262 29.05 -17.16 -19.57
C PRO A 262 29.12 -15.79 -20.27
N ASN A 263 28.83 -15.74 -21.58
CA ASN A 263 28.83 -14.50 -22.36
C ASN A 263 27.65 -13.57 -22.05
N LEU A 264 26.61 -14.04 -21.36
CA LEU A 264 25.48 -13.23 -20.91
C LEU A 264 25.60 -12.81 -19.43
N ALA A 265 26.64 -13.24 -18.72
CA ALA A 265 26.80 -13.01 -17.29
C ALA A 265 26.81 -11.52 -16.89
N GLU A 266 27.27 -10.67 -17.80
CA GLU A 266 27.39 -9.22 -17.61
C GLU A 266 26.11 -8.44 -18.00
N MET A 267 25.07 -9.12 -18.49
CA MET A 267 23.82 -8.47 -18.87
C MET A 267 23.01 -8.07 -17.62
N PRO A 268 22.40 -6.87 -17.57
CA PRO A 268 21.57 -6.46 -16.45
C PRO A 268 20.41 -7.43 -16.20
N ILE A 269 19.98 -7.48 -14.95
CA ILE A 269 18.94 -8.41 -14.49
C ILE A 269 17.78 -7.68 -13.81
N ALA A 270 16.56 -8.15 -14.06
CA ALA A 270 15.36 -7.64 -13.43
C ALA A 270 14.59 -8.80 -12.79
N ASN A 271 14.38 -8.75 -11.48
CA ASN A 271 13.38 -9.60 -10.82
C ASN A 271 12.10 -8.80 -10.66
N ASP A 272 11.22 -8.88 -11.64
CA ASP A 272 10.06 -8.01 -11.79
C ASP A 272 8.78 -8.54 -11.13
N GLU A 273 8.89 -9.68 -10.44
CA GLU A 273 7.90 -10.21 -9.48
C GLU A 273 8.60 -10.81 -8.24
N SER A 274 9.29 -9.95 -7.49
CA SER A 274 10.14 -10.28 -6.33
C SER A 274 9.36 -10.51 -5.03
N ASP A 275 8.25 -11.23 -5.11
CA ASP A 275 7.31 -11.33 -4.00
C ASP A 275 7.69 -12.39 -2.97
N ILE A 276 7.29 -12.20 -1.71
CA ILE A 276 7.51 -13.17 -0.63
C ILE A 276 6.80 -14.52 -0.90
N ILE A 277 5.55 -14.47 -1.39
CA ILE A 277 4.75 -15.65 -1.77
C ILE A 277 4.11 -15.41 -3.13
N THR A 278 4.04 -16.47 -3.95
CA THR A 278 3.56 -16.49 -5.33
C THR A 278 2.17 -15.92 -5.56
N THR A 279 1.16 -16.43 -4.85
CA THR A 279 -0.24 -16.10 -5.13
C THR A 279 -0.61 -14.78 -4.47
N TRP A 280 -0.94 -13.74 -5.24
CA TRP A 280 -1.29 -12.42 -4.70
C TRP A 280 -2.65 -12.42 -3.97
N SER A 281 -3.60 -13.22 -4.42
CA SER A 281 -5.00 -13.24 -3.96
C SER A 281 -5.24 -14.07 -2.70
N ASP A 282 -4.30 -14.93 -2.32
CA ASP A 282 -4.41 -15.69 -1.07
C ASP A 282 -4.43 -14.74 0.14
N SER A 283 -5.26 -15.07 1.12
CA SER A 283 -5.41 -14.27 2.34
C SER A 283 -4.36 -14.66 3.37
N TRP A 284 -3.45 -13.74 3.66
CA TRP A 284 -2.47 -13.86 4.72
C TRP A 284 -2.49 -12.61 5.62
N GLU A 285 -2.60 -12.79 6.93
CA GLU A 285 -2.69 -11.66 7.86
C GLU A 285 -1.49 -10.72 7.78
N TRP A 286 -0.28 -11.28 7.60
CA TRP A 286 0.96 -10.52 7.51
C TRP A 286 1.02 -9.56 6.33
N ARG A 287 0.22 -9.78 5.27
CA ARG A 287 0.10 -8.87 4.12
C ARG A 287 -0.62 -7.57 4.47
N GLY A 288 -1.39 -7.57 5.55
CA GLY A 288 -2.19 -6.43 6.01
C GLY A 288 -1.43 -5.47 6.92
N ASP A 289 -0.27 -5.86 7.45
CA ASP A 289 0.38 -5.17 8.56
C ASP A 289 1.89 -4.93 8.35
N ALA A 290 2.61 -4.50 9.39
CA ALA A 290 4.02 -4.11 9.30
C ALA A 290 4.98 -5.28 9.00
N ARG A 291 4.54 -6.53 9.10
CA ARG A 291 5.35 -7.70 8.69
C ARG A 291 5.70 -7.62 7.21
N TYR A 292 4.71 -7.39 6.34
CA TYR A 292 4.96 -7.28 4.91
C TYR A 292 5.87 -6.09 4.58
N ALA A 293 5.64 -4.95 5.23
CA ALA A 293 6.47 -3.76 5.09
C ALA A 293 7.94 -4.03 5.45
N ALA A 294 8.20 -4.67 6.59
CA ALA A 294 9.54 -5.01 7.04
C ALA A 294 10.22 -6.05 6.13
N MET A 295 9.48 -7.06 5.65
CA MET A 295 10.00 -8.04 4.69
C MET A 295 10.38 -7.41 3.36
N VAL A 296 9.58 -6.49 2.82
CA VAL A 296 9.91 -5.74 1.58
C VAL A 296 11.21 -4.95 1.75
N VAL A 297 11.35 -4.24 2.88
CA VAL A 297 12.59 -3.54 3.23
C VAL A 297 13.78 -4.51 3.30
N LYS A 298 13.61 -5.66 3.93
CA LYS A 298 14.65 -6.68 4.08
C LYS A 298 15.11 -7.21 2.72
N VAL A 299 14.17 -7.56 1.83
CA VAL A 299 14.50 -7.99 0.46
C VAL A 299 15.36 -6.93 -0.24
N ILE A 300 14.95 -5.66 -0.22
CA ILE A 300 15.70 -4.56 -0.86
C ILE A 300 17.12 -4.45 -0.28
N ALA A 301 17.23 -4.47 1.06
CA ALA A 301 18.50 -4.29 1.73
C ALA A 301 19.46 -5.45 1.46
N GLU A 302 18.97 -6.68 1.44
CA GLU A 302 19.78 -7.87 1.16
C GLU A 302 20.26 -7.89 -0.29
N HIS A 303 19.40 -7.53 -1.24
CA HIS A 303 19.81 -7.37 -2.64
C HIS A 303 20.90 -6.32 -2.77
N TYR A 304 20.75 -5.14 -2.16
CA TYR A 304 21.80 -4.12 -2.18
C TYR A 304 23.12 -4.62 -1.55
N LYS A 305 23.05 -5.25 -0.37
CA LYS A 305 24.25 -5.79 0.30
C LYS A 305 24.97 -6.80 -0.58
N SER A 306 24.24 -7.66 -1.31
CA SER A 306 24.83 -8.60 -2.25
C SER A 306 25.55 -7.94 -3.45
N LEU A 307 25.12 -6.74 -3.88
CA LEU A 307 25.84 -5.94 -4.90
C LEU A 307 27.27 -5.60 -4.45
N THR A 308 27.43 -5.37 -3.14
CA THR A 308 28.71 -4.94 -2.56
C THR A 308 29.68 -6.09 -2.28
N LEU A 309 29.19 -7.34 -2.34
CA LEU A 309 29.98 -8.56 -2.25
C LEU A 309 30.56 -8.92 -3.63
N SER A 310 31.45 -9.91 -3.67
CA SER A 310 32.26 -10.30 -4.85
C SER A 310 31.50 -10.65 -6.15
N ARG A 311 30.15 -10.65 -6.14
CA ARG A 311 29.29 -11.08 -7.26
C ARG A 311 28.89 -9.98 -8.27
N LYS A 312 29.30 -8.72 -8.10
CA LYS A 312 29.09 -7.59 -9.07
C LYS A 312 27.75 -7.63 -9.83
N LEU A 313 26.65 -7.87 -9.12
CA LEU A 313 25.34 -7.97 -9.72
C LEU A 313 24.95 -6.64 -10.41
N LYS A 314 24.44 -6.71 -11.63
CA LYS A 314 23.90 -5.54 -12.36
C LYS A 314 22.39 -5.55 -12.29
N ILE A 315 21.85 -5.11 -11.15
CA ILE A 315 20.40 -5.05 -10.96
C ILE A 315 19.85 -3.87 -11.76
N GLU A 316 19.05 -4.19 -12.76
CA GLU A 316 18.21 -3.24 -13.49
C GLU A 316 16.96 -2.89 -12.67
N LEU A 317 16.32 -3.89 -12.07
CA LEU A 317 15.07 -3.70 -11.33
C LEU A 317 14.80 -4.82 -10.32
N LEU A 318 14.16 -4.44 -9.21
CA LEU A 318 13.43 -5.30 -8.30
C LEU A 318 11.99 -4.76 -8.23
N SER A 319 10.97 -5.54 -8.56
CA SER A 319 9.58 -5.08 -8.51
C SER A 319 8.74 -5.97 -7.60
N PHE A 320 7.88 -5.37 -6.79
CA PHE A 320 6.90 -6.10 -5.98
C PHE A 320 5.54 -6.00 -6.67
N ASP A 321 4.98 -7.14 -7.04
CA ASP A 321 3.77 -7.21 -7.85
C ASP A 321 2.54 -7.11 -6.94
N ASN A 322 2.33 -5.91 -6.39
CA ASN A 322 1.37 -5.61 -5.32
C ASN A 322 0.46 -4.42 -5.65
N GLY A 323 0.43 -3.99 -6.91
CA GLY A 323 -0.46 -2.94 -7.41
C GLY A 323 -1.89 -3.41 -7.64
N PHE A 324 -2.25 -4.64 -7.24
CA PHE A 324 -3.59 -5.20 -7.39
C PHE A 324 -4.65 -4.51 -6.52
N LEU A 325 -5.90 -4.64 -6.96
CA LEU A 325 -7.09 -4.37 -6.16
C LEU A 325 -7.51 -5.64 -5.39
N ASN A 326 -7.76 -5.52 -4.08
CA ASN A 326 -8.26 -6.63 -3.28
C ASN A 326 -9.75 -6.90 -3.54
N TYR A 327 -10.22 -8.09 -3.15
CA TYR A 327 -11.61 -8.53 -3.25
C TYR A 327 -12.20 -8.90 -1.88
N HIS A 328 -13.52 -8.73 -1.75
CA HIS A 328 -14.28 -9.23 -0.59
C HIS A 328 -14.12 -10.75 -0.46
N PRO A 329 -13.97 -11.31 0.77
CA PRO A 329 -13.97 -10.66 2.09
C PRO A 329 -12.58 -10.25 2.60
N PHE A 330 -11.55 -10.27 1.75
CA PHE A 330 -10.13 -10.14 2.13
C PHE A 330 -9.58 -8.74 1.87
N TYR A 331 -10.02 -7.77 2.68
CA TYR A 331 -9.70 -6.36 2.47
C TYR A 331 -8.22 -6.00 2.61
N PHE A 332 -7.58 -6.49 3.67
CA PHE A 332 -6.19 -6.16 4.00
C PHE A 332 -5.22 -7.29 3.68
N THR A 333 -5.70 -8.53 3.66
CA THR A 333 -4.86 -9.74 3.72
C THR A 333 -4.40 -10.27 2.36
N GLN A 334 -4.80 -9.61 1.27
CA GLN A 334 -4.25 -9.88 -0.08
C GLN A 334 -3.00 -9.03 -0.33
N ARG A 335 -2.18 -9.41 -1.32
CA ARG A 335 -0.94 -8.71 -1.67
C ARG A 335 -1.25 -7.46 -2.50
N THR A 336 -1.63 -6.41 -1.80
CA THR A 336 -2.02 -5.10 -2.35
C THR A 336 -1.31 -3.96 -1.62
N LEU A 337 -1.16 -2.80 -2.27
CA LEU A 337 -0.69 -1.56 -1.63
C LEU A 337 -1.77 -0.91 -0.75
N PHE A 338 -3.04 -1.10 -1.09
CA PHE A 338 -4.19 -0.51 -0.39
C PHE A 338 -5.25 -1.55 -0.05
N ALA A 339 -6.05 -1.26 0.96
CA ALA A 339 -7.30 -1.97 1.25
C ALA A 339 -8.48 -1.18 0.66
N ARG A 340 -9.13 -1.76 -0.35
CA ARG A 340 -10.31 -1.24 -1.06
C ARG A 340 -11.59 -1.80 -0.43
N PHE A 341 -12.48 -0.90 -0.02
CA PHE A 341 -13.84 -1.19 0.43
C PHE A 341 -14.86 -0.70 -0.60
N GLN A 342 -15.63 -1.61 -1.17
CA GLN A 342 -16.70 -1.29 -2.12
C GLN A 342 -17.99 -1.00 -1.34
N MET A 343 -18.37 0.27 -1.22
CA MET A 343 -19.47 0.77 -0.38
C MET A 343 -20.82 0.63 -1.08
N ASN A 344 -21.19 -0.61 -1.41
CA ASN A 344 -22.34 -0.94 -2.26
C ASN A 344 -23.71 -0.52 -1.69
N HIS A 345 -23.80 -0.23 -0.39
CA HIS A 345 -25.02 0.23 0.27
C HIS A 345 -25.31 1.74 0.11
N THR A 346 -24.40 2.48 -0.52
CA THR A 346 -24.55 3.92 -0.78
C THR A 346 -25.16 4.15 -2.15
N ASP A 347 -25.75 5.33 -2.35
CA ASP A 347 -26.30 5.75 -3.65
C ASP A 347 -25.66 7.09 -4.08
N PRO A 348 -24.85 7.11 -5.16
CA PRO A 348 -24.37 5.94 -5.89
C PRO A 348 -23.37 5.11 -5.06
N PRO A 349 -23.19 3.81 -5.38
CA PRO A 349 -22.07 3.03 -4.88
C PRO A 349 -20.73 3.70 -5.17
N HIS A 350 -19.79 3.57 -4.24
CA HIS A 350 -18.44 4.12 -4.38
C HIS A 350 -17.40 3.23 -3.70
N SER A 351 -16.13 3.50 -3.95
CA SER A 351 -15.01 2.76 -3.35
C SER A 351 -14.20 3.64 -2.41
N GLN A 352 -13.72 3.03 -1.33
CA GLN A 352 -12.87 3.68 -0.32
C GLN A 352 -11.54 2.94 -0.26
N PHE A 353 -10.44 3.67 -0.21
CA PHE A 353 -9.10 3.12 -0.12
C PHE A 353 -8.47 3.51 1.22
N ILE A 354 -7.79 2.54 1.85
CA ILE A 354 -6.98 2.71 3.05
C ILE A 354 -5.54 2.28 2.75
N LYS A 355 -4.56 3.13 3.07
CA LYS A 355 -3.13 2.81 2.89
C LYS A 355 -2.71 1.67 3.81
N LYS A 356 -2.02 0.67 3.25
CA LYS A 356 -1.44 -0.43 4.04
C LYS A 356 0.01 -0.12 4.40
N PRO A 357 0.56 -0.70 5.49
CA PRO A 357 1.93 -0.39 5.92
C PRO A 357 3.01 -0.58 4.85
N VAL A 358 2.84 -1.53 3.92
CA VAL A 358 3.78 -1.72 2.81
C VAL A 358 3.88 -0.50 1.90
N TYR A 359 2.77 0.17 1.57
CA TYR A 359 2.78 1.42 0.79
C TYR A 359 3.54 2.52 1.54
N VAL A 360 3.37 2.56 2.86
CA VAL A 360 4.02 3.54 3.72
C VAL A 360 5.52 3.32 3.77
N ALA A 361 5.96 2.06 3.84
CA ALA A 361 7.37 1.70 3.79
C ALA A 361 8.02 2.07 2.45
N MET A 362 7.32 1.95 1.32
CA MET A 362 7.81 2.47 0.03
C MET A 362 8.04 3.99 0.09
N GLY A 363 7.15 4.73 0.76
CA GLY A 363 7.34 6.17 1.01
C GLY A 363 8.54 6.49 1.91
N LEU A 364 8.86 5.65 2.90
CA LEU A 364 10.05 5.81 3.74
C LEU A 364 11.34 5.47 2.98
N LEU A 365 11.32 4.42 2.15
CA LEU A 365 12.45 4.06 1.28
C LEU A 365 12.78 5.18 0.29
N ALA A 366 11.76 5.90 -0.21
CA ALA A 366 11.94 7.03 -1.12
C ALA A 366 12.70 8.22 -0.50
N LEU A 367 12.78 8.28 0.84
CA LEU A 367 13.55 9.30 1.57
C LEU A 367 15.04 8.96 1.69
N LEU A 368 15.48 7.77 1.27
CA LEU A 368 16.90 7.42 1.25
C LEU A 368 17.65 8.26 0.20
N GLY A 369 18.93 8.52 0.45
CA GLY A 369 19.84 9.20 -0.48
C GLY A 369 20.36 8.28 -1.59
N ASP A 370 21.33 8.75 -2.37
CA ASP A 370 21.93 8.09 -3.53
C ASP A 370 23.37 7.59 -3.27
N GLU A 371 23.90 7.83 -2.06
CA GLU A 371 25.16 7.28 -1.59
C GLU A 371 24.96 6.41 -0.35
N TYR A 372 25.40 5.16 -0.40
CA TYR A 372 25.39 4.24 0.72
C TYR A 372 26.51 4.56 1.70
N LEU A 373 26.16 4.62 2.98
CA LEU A 373 27.08 4.75 4.09
C LEU A 373 27.28 3.39 4.74
N ALA A 374 28.53 3.01 4.98
CA ALA A 374 28.82 1.84 5.80
C ALA A 374 28.26 2.06 7.21
N GLY A 375 27.21 1.30 7.53
CA GLY A 375 26.59 1.25 8.85
C GLY A 375 26.23 -0.19 9.14
N GLY A 376 26.68 -0.69 10.28
CA GLY A 376 26.50 -2.08 10.68
C GLY A 376 26.12 -2.17 12.15
N CYS A 377 25.43 -3.24 12.49
CA CYS A 377 25.23 -3.63 13.87
C CYS A 377 26.32 -4.63 14.27
N ASP A 378 26.90 -4.49 15.46
CA ASP A 378 27.83 -5.49 16.00
C ASP A 378 27.16 -6.82 16.38
N SER A 379 25.83 -6.91 16.29
CA SER A 379 25.05 -8.12 16.59
C SER A 379 24.73 -8.92 15.33
N ASN A 380 24.85 -10.25 15.39
CA ASN A 380 24.42 -11.20 14.35
C ASN A 380 22.90 -11.46 14.33
N ASP A 381 22.06 -10.46 14.63
CA ASP A 381 20.60 -10.62 14.60
C ASP A 381 20.11 -10.65 13.15
N SER A 382 19.72 -11.84 12.67
CA SER A 382 19.25 -12.06 11.30
C SER A 382 17.92 -11.37 10.98
N MET A 383 17.14 -10.99 11.99
CA MET A 383 15.89 -10.23 11.78
C MET A 383 16.16 -8.74 11.53
N LEU A 384 17.32 -8.24 11.96
CA LEU A 384 17.67 -6.84 11.88
C LEU A 384 18.22 -6.47 10.50
N THR A 385 17.59 -5.49 9.89
CA THR A 385 18.04 -4.84 8.65
C THR A 385 18.40 -3.39 8.93
N VAL A 386 19.51 -2.93 8.36
CA VAL A 386 19.97 -1.54 8.42
C VAL A 386 20.40 -1.11 7.02
N LEU A 387 19.89 0.04 6.59
CA LEU A 387 20.33 0.78 5.41
C LEU A 387 20.62 2.22 5.81
N ALA A 388 21.85 2.67 5.60
CA ALA A 388 22.25 4.05 5.85
C ALA A 388 22.68 4.68 4.53
N THR A 389 22.13 5.86 4.24
CA THR A 389 22.41 6.58 3.00
C THR A 389 22.56 8.07 3.28
N ARG A 390 23.28 8.77 2.41
CA ARG A 390 23.26 10.22 2.32
C ARG A 390 23.00 10.65 0.88
N THR A 391 22.59 11.89 0.71
CA THR A 391 22.53 12.51 -0.61
C THR A 391 23.89 13.07 -1.01
N SER A 392 24.29 12.85 -2.26
CA SER A 392 25.54 13.34 -2.86
C SER A 392 25.53 14.86 -3.07
N ASP A 393 24.35 15.46 -3.28
CA ASP A 393 24.19 16.90 -3.42
C ASP A 393 24.51 17.63 -2.11
N ILE A 394 25.58 18.42 -2.16
CA ILE A 394 26.08 19.22 -1.04
C ILE A 394 25.09 20.31 -0.61
N ASN A 395 24.20 20.75 -1.52
CA ASN A 395 23.19 21.79 -1.26
C ASN A 395 21.91 21.22 -0.62
N GLN A 396 21.73 19.91 -0.66
CA GLN A 396 20.54 19.20 -0.18
C GLN A 396 20.93 17.99 0.66
N SER A 397 21.80 18.22 1.64
CA SER A 397 22.31 17.14 2.48
C SER A 397 21.19 16.58 3.38
N ASN A 398 20.69 15.40 3.02
CA ASN A 398 19.93 14.52 3.88
C ASN A 398 20.70 13.21 4.13
N VAL A 399 20.46 12.63 5.30
CA VAL A 399 20.93 11.32 5.73
C VAL A 399 19.71 10.52 6.13
N GLY A 400 19.51 9.38 5.49
CA GLY A 400 18.45 8.43 5.82
C GLY A 400 19.05 7.16 6.41
N ILE A 401 18.70 6.85 7.66
CA ILE A 401 19.06 5.59 8.31
C ILE A 401 17.79 4.82 8.58
N LEU A 402 17.57 3.76 7.82
CA LEU A 402 16.41 2.90 7.91
C LEU A 402 16.78 1.61 8.63
N VAL A 403 16.06 1.33 9.71
CA VAL A 403 16.23 0.16 10.57
C VAL A 403 14.94 -0.63 10.55
N ALA A 404 14.99 -1.92 10.25
CA ALA A 404 13.79 -2.76 10.24
C ALA A 404 14.04 -4.08 10.96
N TYR A 405 13.05 -4.53 11.71
CA TYR A 405 12.98 -5.89 12.21
C TYR A 405 11.92 -6.64 11.41
N ALA A 406 12.37 -7.64 10.65
CA ALA A 406 11.49 -8.53 9.90
C ALA A 406 11.57 -9.94 10.48
N ASP A 407 10.41 -10.53 10.76
CA ASP A 407 10.28 -11.89 11.27
C ASP A 407 9.30 -12.66 10.38
N SER A 408 9.71 -13.86 9.95
CA SER A 408 8.91 -14.78 9.16
C SER A 408 8.02 -15.69 10.01
N ASP A 409 8.38 -15.91 11.28
CA ASP A 409 7.88 -17.00 12.11
C ASP A 409 7.03 -16.48 13.27
N GLU A 410 5.77 -16.20 12.96
CA GLU A 410 4.68 -15.80 13.89
C GLU A 410 4.93 -14.59 14.82
N VAL A 411 3.87 -13.80 14.97
CA VAL A 411 3.90 -12.51 15.64
C VAL A 411 4.01 -12.70 17.15
N ASN A 412 5.15 -12.33 17.74
CA ASN A 412 5.15 -11.92 19.14
C ASN A 412 5.19 -10.38 19.23
N ILE A 413 4.00 -9.77 19.25
CA ILE A 413 3.78 -8.30 19.38
C ILE A 413 4.46 -7.73 20.64
N GLU A 414 4.76 -8.58 21.63
CA GLU A 414 5.42 -8.18 22.89
C GLU A 414 6.95 -8.17 22.79
N THR A 415 7.53 -8.63 21.68
CA THR A 415 8.98 -8.62 21.50
C THR A 415 9.44 -7.22 21.17
N ILE A 416 10.14 -6.61 22.14
CA ILE A 416 10.79 -5.31 21.99
C ILE A 416 12.30 -5.53 21.95
N LYS A 417 12.93 -5.00 20.90
CA LYS A 417 14.38 -4.99 20.70
C LYS A 417 14.90 -3.57 20.86
N SER A 418 15.96 -3.41 21.65
CA SER A 418 16.61 -2.11 21.84
C SER A 418 17.76 -1.93 20.85
N VAL A 419 17.73 -0.82 20.12
CA VAL A 419 18.76 -0.41 19.17
C VAL A 419 19.32 0.93 19.62
N ARG A 420 20.66 1.04 19.66
CA ARG A 420 21.36 2.31 19.89
C ARG A 420 22.05 2.74 18.62
N LEU A 421 21.69 3.90 18.10
CA LEU A 421 22.34 4.51 16.94
C LEU A 421 23.34 5.56 17.43
N ARG A 422 24.59 5.45 16.98
CA ARG A 422 25.63 6.47 17.11
C ARG A 422 25.93 7.05 15.74
N ILE A 423 25.54 8.30 15.52
CA ILE A 423 25.67 8.97 14.22
C ILE A 423 26.69 10.08 14.39
N ASN A 424 27.80 9.98 13.65
CA ASN A 424 28.96 10.85 13.80
C ASN A 424 29.09 11.81 12.61
N ASN A 425 29.85 12.89 12.82
CA ASN A 425 30.22 13.87 11.79
C ASN A 425 29.05 14.62 11.14
N LEU A 426 27.97 14.83 11.89
CA LEU A 426 26.81 15.62 11.46
C LEU A 426 27.12 17.13 11.45
N SER A 427 26.48 17.85 10.53
CA SER A 427 26.51 19.31 10.52
C SER A 427 25.68 19.87 11.66
N ILE A 428 26.27 20.74 12.49
CA ILE A 428 25.57 21.42 13.58
C ILE A 428 24.41 22.25 12.99
N GLY A 429 23.24 22.20 13.63
CA GLY A 429 22.03 22.89 13.16
C GLY A 429 21.17 22.06 12.19
N SER A 430 21.61 20.85 11.83
CA SER A 430 20.75 19.86 11.18
C SER A 430 19.53 19.54 12.04
N ARG A 431 18.44 19.12 11.43
CA ARG A 431 17.24 18.63 12.13
C ARG A 431 17.01 17.16 11.79
N PHE A 432 16.58 16.38 12.77
CA PHE A 432 16.20 14.99 12.56
C PHE A 432 14.75 14.73 12.95
N VAL A 433 14.17 13.74 12.27
CA VAL A 433 12.85 13.16 12.56
C VAL A 433 13.01 11.64 12.59
N VAL A 434 12.26 10.98 13.47
CA VAL A 434 12.14 9.51 13.46
C VAL A 434 10.72 9.13 13.11
N TYR A 435 10.58 8.41 12.00
CA TYR A 435 9.34 7.77 11.55
C TYR A 435 9.34 6.31 11.97
N LEU A 436 8.22 5.82 12.49
CA LEU A 436 8.05 4.45 12.94
C LEU A 436 6.81 3.83 12.29
N LEU A 437 6.98 2.61 11.80
CA LEU A 437 5.91 1.70 11.40
C LEU A 437 5.99 0.43 12.23
N ASP A 438 4.89 0.06 12.86
CA ASP A 438 4.75 -1.18 13.61
C ASP A 438 3.31 -1.68 13.68
N ASN A 439 3.11 -2.81 14.37
CA ASN A 439 1.81 -3.42 14.57
C ASN A 439 1.02 -2.87 15.78
N ILE A 440 1.53 -1.81 16.43
CA ILE A 440 0.89 -1.18 17.60
C ILE A 440 0.25 0.15 17.20
N LEU A 441 1.00 1.06 16.59
CA LEU A 441 0.61 2.44 16.30
C LEU A 441 0.13 2.65 14.87
N THR A 442 0.64 1.87 13.90
CA THR A 442 0.43 2.13 12.46
C THR A 442 -0.17 0.94 11.73
N ASN A 443 -1.19 0.31 12.32
CA ASN A 443 -1.80 -0.90 11.79
C ASN A 443 -3.32 -0.73 11.58
N PRO A 444 -3.75 -0.20 10.42
CA PRO A 444 -5.16 -0.07 10.11
C PRO A 444 -5.90 -1.41 10.06
N TYR A 445 -5.20 -2.50 9.68
CA TYR A 445 -5.79 -3.84 9.63
C TYR A 445 -6.21 -4.31 11.02
N ARG A 446 -5.31 -4.22 12.01
CA ARG A 446 -5.59 -4.58 13.40
C ARG A 446 -6.75 -3.74 13.95
N PHE A 447 -6.73 -2.43 13.74
CA PHE A 447 -7.81 -1.55 14.20
C PHE A 447 -9.17 -1.92 13.58
N TRP A 448 -9.22 -2.15 12.27
CA TRP A 448 -10.42 -2.64 11.58
C TRP A 448 -10.87 -4.01 12.10
N HIS A 449 -9.92 -4.90 12.37
CA HIS A 449 -10.18 -6.26 12.86
C HIS A 449 -10.78 -6.25 14.27
N GLU A 450 -10.20 -5.49 15.19
CA GLU A 450 -10.68 -5.35 16.58
C GLU A 450 -12.09 -4.74 16.67
N LEU A 451 -12.49 -3.94 15.67
CA LEU A 451 -13.83 -3.36 15.57
C LEU A 451 -14.86 -4.26 14.86
N GLY A 452 -14.57 -5.56 14.75
CA GLY A 452 -15.51 -6.55 14.22
C GLY A 452 -15.57 -6.61 12.69
N ARG A 453 -14.54 -6.13 12.01
CA ARG A 453 -14.35 -6.28 10.55
C ARG A 453 -15.54 -5.79 9.70
N PRO A 454 -16.03 -4.56 9.92
CA PRO A 454 -17.19 -4.08 9.18
C PRO A 454 -16.92 -4.05 7.67
N VAL A 455 -17.83 -4.67 6.92
CA VAL A 455 -17.81 -4.74 5.45
C VAL A 455 -17.95 -3.35 4.83
N PHE A 456 -18.80 -2.52 5.43
CA PHE A 456 -19.05 -1.13 5.00
C PHE A 456 -18.71 -0.18 6.17
N PRO A 457 -17.42 0.10 6.42
CA PRO A 457 -17.01 0.93 7.54
C PRO A 457 -17.65 2.33 7.41
N PRO A 458 -18.39 2.83 8.42
CA PRO A 458 -19.01 4.16 8.36
C PRO A 458 -17.97 5.28 8.36
N LYS A 459 -18.38 6.52 8.05
CA LYS A 459 -17.48 7.68 7.86
C LYS A 459 -16.52 7.89 9.03
N PHE A 460 -17.03 7.88 10.27
CA PHE A 460 -16.20 8.06 11.48
C PHE A 460 -15.14 6.97 11.61
N LEU A 461 -15.48 5.72 11.26
CA LEU A 461 -14.56 4.60 11.32
C LEU A 461 -13.49 4.72 10.24
N ARG A 462 -13.86 5.12 9.02
CA ARG A 462 -12.90 5.38 7.95
C ARG A 462 -11.91 6.50 8.33
N GLN A 463 -12.37 7.52 9.04
CA GLN A 463 -11.50 8.56 9.58
C GLN A 463 -10.48 7.99 10.58
N GLN A 464 -10.92 7.16 11.52
CA GLN A 464 -10.03 6.50 12.48
C GLN A 464 -9.06 5.51 11.82
N LEU A 465 -9.48 4.79 10.78
CA LEU A 465 -8.58 3.94 9.99
C LEU A 465 -7.46 4.77 9.34
N ARG A 466 -7.80 5.96 8.84
CA ARG A 466 -6.83 6.90 8.24
C ARG A 466 -5.84 7.49 9.24
N GLU A 467 -6.21 7.59 10.51
CA GLU A 467 -5.27 7.99 11.57
C GLU A 467 -4.15 6.96 11.78
N HIS A 468 -4.34 5.71 11.36
CA HIS A 468 -3.36 4.63 11.45
C HIS A 468 -2.62 4.36 10.13
N GLU A 469 -2.89 5.11 9.06
CA GLU A 469 -2.28 4.90 7.73
C GLU A 469 -0.83 5.35 7.65
N GLY A 470 -0.49 6.48 8.27
CA GLY A 470 0.83 7.09 8.11
C GLY A 470 1.89 6.47 9.05
N PRO A 471 3.18 6.77 8.83
CA PRO A 471 4.17 6.44 9.84
C PRO A 471 3.93 7.30 11.08
N TYR A 472 4.08 6.70 12.25
CA TYR A 472 4.05 7.43 13.50
C TYR A 472 5.33 8.25 13.63
N ARG A 473 5.20 9.55 13.89
CA ARG A 473 6.35 10.43 14.08
C ARG A 473 6.69 10.51 15.56
N LEU A 474 7.81 9.89 15.96
CA LEU A 474 8.25 9.88 17.37
C LEU A 474 8.69 11.27 17.85
N PHE A 475 9.30 12.05 16.95
CA PHE A 475 9.83 13.38 17.26
C PHE A 475 9.42 14.38 16.18
N VAL A 476 9.01 15.58 16.57
CA VAL A 476 9.00 16.74 15.66
C VAL A 476 10.43 17.00 15.16
N PRO A 477 10.64 17.71 14.03
CA PRO A 477 11.98 18.07 13.58
C PRO A 477 12.81 18.69 14.70
N THR A 478 13.79 17.92 15.19
CA THR A 478 14.55 18.24 16.40
C THR A 478 15.96 18.64 16.02
N SER A 479 16.46 19.75 16.57
CA SER A 479 17.78 20.29 16.22
C SER A 479 18.91 19.44 16.81
N VAL A 480 19.94 19.22 16.00
CA VAL A 480 21.18 18.54 16.38
C VAL A 480 22.17 19.59 16.90
N SER A 481 22.50 19.53 18.19
CA SER A 481 23.37 20.50 18.87
C SER A 481 24.87 20.16 18.79
N THR A 482 25.21 18.90 18.55
CA THR A 482 26.59 18.40 18.51
C THR A 482 26.83 17.62 17.22
N ALA A 483 28.09 17.49 16.79
CA ALA A 483 28.44 16.72 15.60
C ALA A 483 28.16 15.20 15.73
N ASN A 484 27.91 14.73 16.96
CA ASN A 484 27.54 13.36 17.25
C ASN A 484 26.11 13.33 17.79
N LEU A 485 25.29 12.41 17.31
CA LEU A 485 23.92 12.19 17.74
C LEU A 485 23.75 10.74 18.18
N ASN A 486 23.27 10.55 19.40
CA ASN A 486 22.98 9.24 19.97
C ASN A 486 21.46 9.08 20.12
N ILE A 487 20.88 8.05 19.50
CA ILE A 487 19.46 7.75 19.59
C ILE A 487 19.29 6.33 20.13
N ALA A 488 18.51 6.17 21.18
CA ALA A 488 18.07 4.85 21.65
C ALA A 488 16.62 4.63 21.22
N LEU A 489 16.37 3.56 20.46
CA LEU A 489 15.05 3.16 19.98
C LEU A 489 14.68 1.80 20.56
N ASN A 490 13.44 1.69 21.01
CA ASN A 490 12.83 0.41 21.37
C ASN A 490 11.85 0.05 20.26
N LEU A 491 12.21 -0.95 19.48
CA LEU A 491 11.51 -1.35 18.26
C LEU A 491 10.80 -2.67 18.51
N THR A 492 9.54 -2.74 18.12
CA THR A 492 8.77 -3.99 18.12
C THR A 492 9.20 -4.87 16.96
N VAL A 493 8.93 -6.17 17.06
CA VAL A 493 9.11 -7.12 15.96
C VAL A 493 7.71 -7.54 15.47
N PRO A 494 7.30 -7.17 14.24
CA PRO A 494 8.04 -6.42 13.22
C PRO A 494 8.00 -4.89 13.43
N SER A 495 8.95 -4.19 12.81
CA SER A 495 8.90 -2.74 12.66
C SER A 495 9.78 -2.23 11.52
N VAL A 496 9.51 -1.01 11.08
CA VAL A 496 10.37 -0.21 10.19
C VAL A 496 10.50 1.18 10.81
N ALA A 497 11.72 1.61 11.11
CA ALA A 497 12.04 2.92 11.62
C ALA A 497 12.97 3.66 10.66
N LEU A 498 12.63 4.88 10.28
CA LEU A 498 13.50 5.76 9.50
C LEU A 498 13.91 6.95 10.36
N ILE A 499 15.22 7.08 10.57
CA ILE A 499 15.84 8.29 11.10
C ILE A 499 16.22 9.14 9.90
N HIS A 500 15.51 10.24 9.69
CA HIS A 500 15.74 11.17 8.58
C HIS A 500 16.33 12.47 9.11
N ILE A 501 17.58 12.76 8.73
CA ILE A 501 18.36 13.90 9.21
C ILE A 501 18.63 14.80 8.03
N CYS A 502 18.37 16.09 8.19
CA CYS A 502 18.53 17.08 7.14
C CYS A 502 19.36 18.26 7.62
N SER A 503 20.25 18.73 6.75
CA SER A 503 20.81 20.07 6.86
C SER A 503 19.82 21.10 6.29
N LYS A 504 19.90 22.33 6.79
CA LYS A 504 18.98 23.40 6.37
C LYS A 504 19.16 23.71 4.88
N PRO A 505 18.11 23.60 4.04
CA PRO A 505 18.16 23.99 2.65
C PRO A 505 18.51 25.47 2.49
N SER A 506 19.14 25.83 1.37
CA SER A 506 19.47 27.21 1.03
C SER A 506 18.24 28.04 0.63
N ALA A 507 17.19 27.39 0.16
CA ALA A 507 15.94 28.00 -0.28
C ALA A 507 14.71 27.32 0.34
N ASN A 508 13.58 28.02 0.34
CA ASN A 508 12.29 27.42 0.70
C ASN A 508 11.89 26.35 -0.32
N PRO A 509 11.04 25.37 0.06
CA PRO A 509 10.54 24.36 -0.87
C PRO A 509 9.91 24.98 -2.13
N GLY A 510 10.17 24.36 -3.28
CA GLY A 510 9.49 24.72 -4.53
C GLY A 510 7.98 24.47 -4.51
N PRO A 511 7.26 24.87 -5.57
CA PRO A 511 5.81 24.75 -5.62
C PRO A 511 5.36 23.29 -5.78
N VAL A 512 4.26 22.96 -5.13
CA VAL A 512 3.47 21.76 -5.46
C VAL A 512 2.84 21.95 -6.83
N THR A 513 2.85 20.91 -7.68
CA THR A 513 2.28 20.97 -9.03
C THR A 513 1.26 19.87 -9.26
N LYS A 514 0.49 19.97 -10.36
CA LYS A 514 -0.48 18.95 -10.78
C LYS A 514 -1.44 18.52 -9.65
N LEU A 515 -1.92 19.49 -8.86
CA LEU A 515 -2.98 19.24 -7.89
C LEU A 515 -4.19 18.67 -8.67
N SER A 516 -4.86 17.66 -8.10
CA SER A 516 -6.04 17.07 -8.73
C SER A 516 -7.06 16.63 -7.68
N ILE A 517 -8.33 16.63 -8.07
CA ILE A 517 -9.46 16.26 -7.21
C ILE A 517 -10.20 15.09 -7.83
N SER A 518 -10.27 13.98 -7.10
CA SER A 518 -11.10 12.82 -7.44
C SER A 518 -12.31 12.76 -6.50
N ASN A 519 -13.52 12.75 -7.06
CA ASN A 519 -14.75 12.63 -6.29
C ASN A 519 -14.92 11.21 -5.78
N VAL A 520 -15.00 11.02 -4.46
CA VAL A 520 -15.22 9.70 -3.85
C VAL A 520 -16.71 9.47 -3.65
N THR A 521 -17.36 10.34 -2.89
CA THR A 521 -18.82 10.38 -2.71
C THR A 521 -19.23 11.78 -2.28
N ARG A 522 -20.53 12.03 -2.05
CA ARG A 522 -20.98 13.33 -1.55
C ARG A 522 -20.26 13.66 -0.23
N ASN A 523 -19.69 14.87 -0.14
CA ASN A 523 -18.90 15.34 1.02
C ASN A 523 -17.60 14.54 1.27
N GLU A 524 -17.06 13.82 0.28
CA GLU A 524 -15.76 13.13 0.38
C GLU A 524 -15.00 13.19 -0.95
N ILE A 525 -13.76 13.68 -0.91
CA ILE A 525 -12.88 13.77 -2.08
C ILE A 525 -11.48 13.25 -1.74
N LEU A 526 -10.76 12.79 -2.77
CA LEU A 526 -9.33 12.53 -2.71
C LEU A 526 -8.59 13.62 -3.47
N LEU A 527 -7.66 14.29 -2.79
CA LEU A 527 -6.69 15.19 -3.40
C LEU A 527 -5.38 14.43 -3.64
N THR A 528 -4.78 14.61 -4.81
CA THR A 528 -3.40 14.18 -5.10
C THR A 528 -2.61 15.28 -5.78
N TRP A 529 -1.29 15.27 -5.67
CA TRP A 529 -0.42 16.27 -6.28
C TRP A 529 0.96 15.69 -6.61
N SER A 530 1.82 16.51 -7.23
CA SER A 530 3.20 16.18 -7.58
C SER A 530 4.19 17.09 -6.86
N ASP A 531 5.27 16.49 -6.37
CA ASP A 531 6.44 17.14 -5.76
C ASP A 531 7.60 17.32 -6.76
N ALA A 532 7.39 17.15 -8.06
CA ALA A 532 8.47 17.18 -9.07
C ALA A 532 9.26 18.51 -9.15
N LYS A 533 8.73 19.61 -8.59
CA LYS A 533 9.41 20.91 -8.49
C LYS A 533 9.90 21.22 -7.07
N ILE A 534 9.75 20.31 -6.14
CA ILE A 534 10.29 20.39 -4.79
C ILE A 534 11.65 19.73 -4.83
N ASP A 535 12.66 20.50 -4.49
CA ASP A 535 14.05 20.12 -4.64
C ASP A 535 14.55 19.38 -3.39
N THR A 536 13.96 19.59 -2.21
CA THR A 536 14.36 18.90 -0.97
C THR A 536 13.44 17.76 -0.54
N LYS A 537 14.03 16.67 -0.02
CA LYS A 537 13.30 15.59 0.67
C LYS A 537 12.88 15.94 2.10
N CYS A 538 13.33 17.07 2.63
CA CYS A 538 13.21 17.47 4.04
C CYS A 538 11.85 18.11 4.36
N ILE A 539 10.77 17.49 3.89
CA ILE A 539 9.41 18.00 4.01
C ILE A 539 8.76 17.47 5.29
N ARG A 540 8.36 18.39 6.19
CA ARG A 540 7.63 18.07 7.41
C ARG A 540 6.19 17.71 7.08
N THR A 541 5.54 18.47 6.21
CA THR A 541 4.14 18.26 5.84
C THR A 541 3.78 18.95 4.54
N TYR A 542 2.69 18.51 3.93
CA TYR A 542 1.93 19.28 2.96
C TYR A 542 0.72 19.92 3.64
N GLU A 543 0.63 21.24 3.60
CA GLU A 543 -0.54 21.98 4.08
C GLU A 543 -1.57 22.04 2.97
N VAL A 544 -2.70 21.36 3.20
CA VAL A 544 -3.87 21.39 2.34
C VAL A 544 -4.81 22.45 2.87
N GLU A 545 -5.04 23.49 2.08
CA GLU A 545 -5.98 24.54 2.42
C GLU A 545 -7.22 24.51 1.54
N PHE A 546 -8.33 24.84 2.17
CA PHE A 546 -9.65 24.85 1.57
C PHE A 546 -10.36 26.16 1.88
N GLU A 547 -10.94 26.76 0.86
CA GLU A 547 -11.89 27.85 1.00
C GLU A 547 -13.30 27.34 0.71
N ALA A 548 -14.12 27.24 1.74
CA ALA A 548 -15.46 26.67 1.66
C ALA A 548 -16.46 27.63 1.01
N LYS A 549 -17.05 27.26 -0.13
CA LYS A 549 -18.09 28.05 -0.80
C LYS A 549 -19.37 28.11 0.04
N CYS A 550 -19.74 27.01 0.68
CA CYS A 550 -20.94 26.89 1.49
C CYS A 550 -20.93 27.77 2.75
N ALA A 551 -19.75 28.13 3.25
CA ALA A 551 -19.61 28.92 4.47
C ALA A 551 -19.67 30.43 4.21
N ASN A 552 -19.82 30.87 2.95
CA ASN A 552 -19.58 32.26 2.51
C ASN A 552 -18.25 32.82 3.03
N SER A 553 -17.27 31.94 3.27
CA SER A 553 -15.93 32.32 3.69
C SER A 553 -15.08 32.57 2.44
N LEU A 554 -14.37 33.69 2.43
CA LEU A 554 -13.36 34.01 1.41
C LEU A 554 -11.94 33.69 1.91
N ARG A 555 -11.84 32.89 2.98
CA ARG A 555 -10.58 32.56 3.64
C ARG A 555 -10.24 31.09 3.43
N PHE A 556 -9.02 30.85 2.96
CA PHE A 556 -8.40 29.53 2.98
C PHE A 556 -8.05 29.11 4.40
N GLU A 557 -8.46 27.90 4.79
CA GLU A 557 -8.15 27.29 6.07
C GLU A 557 -7.50 25.92 5.86
N ARG A 558 -6.50 25.59 6.68
CA ARG A 558 -5.83 24.28 6.65
C ARG A 558 -6.82 23.21 7.11
N VAL A 559 -7.05 22.20 6.27
CA VAL A 559 -8.01 21.11 6.54
C VAL A 559 -7.36 19.83 7.06
N ASN A 560 -6.09 19.58 6.76
CA ASN A 560 -5.37 18.47 7.34
C ASN A 560 -4.78 18.86 8.70
N THR A 561 -5.31 18.27 9.78
CA THR A 561 -4.87 18.51 11.15
C THR A 561 -3.54 17.84 11.47
N ASN A 562 -3.33 16.62 10.97
CA ASN A 562 -2.08 15.89 11.11
C ASN A 562 -1.12 16.23 9.96
N ASP A 563 0.17 16.15 10.25
CA ASP A 563 1.20 16.29 9.23
C ASP A 563 1.16 15.10 8.27
N VAL A 564 1.21 15.39 6.97
CA VAL A 564 1.17 14.38 5.91
C VAL A 564 2.41 14.52 5.04
N ILE A 565 3.14 13.42 4.86
CA ILE A 565 4.35 13.36 4.02
C ILE A 565 4.11 12.72 2.65
N PHE A 566 2.89 12.22 2.43
CA PHE A 566 2.46 11.62 1.15
C PHE A 566 1.79 12.68 0.28
N LEU A 567 1.81 12.46 -1.04
CA LEU A 567 1.26 13.41 -2.01
C LEU A 567 -0.24 13.23 -2.23
N SER A 568 -0.95 12.80 -1.18
CA SER A 568 -2.38 12.54 -1.20
C SER A 568 -3.04 12.88 0.14
N TYR A 569 -4.25 13.42 0.07
CA TYR A 569 -5.07 13.71 1.24
C TYR A 569 -6.55 13.43 0.97
N HIS A 570 -7.18 12.66 1.85
CA HIS A 570 -8.60 12.35 1.78
C HIS A 570 -9.38 13.35 2.64
N HIS A 571 -10.11 14.26 2.00
CA HIS A 571 -10.88 15.28 2.68
C HIS A 571 -12.35 14.84 2.85
N ALA A 572 -12.74 14.59 4.10
CA ALA A 572 -14.05 14.05 4.47
C ALA A 572 -14.67 14.80 5.67
N PRO A 573 -15.11 16.07 5.50
CA PRO A 573 -15.64 16.91 6.58
C PRO A 573 -16.91 16.36 7.23
N THR A 574 -17.14 16.65 8.52
CA THR A 574 -18.21 16.07 9.36
C THR A 574 -19.61 16.70 9.20
N GLY A 575 -19.86 17.47 8.13
CA GLY A 575 -21.13 18.19 7.94
C GLY A 575 -22.03 17.62 6.84
N ASP A 576 -23.27 17.27 7.20
CA ASP A 576 -24.33 16.80 6.29
C ASP A 576 -25.35 17.91 5.95
N GLY A 577 -24.88 19.15 5.87
CA GLY A 577 -25.72 20.30 5.50
C GLY A 577 -26.32 20.17 4.09
N ALA A 578 -27.29 21.03 3.78
CA ALA A 578 -27.89 21.10 2.43
C ALA A 578 -26.84 21.40 1.35
N CYS A 579 -25.79 22.14 1.70
CA CYS A 579 -24.66 22.45 0.83
C CYS A 579 -23.54 21.42 1.02
N GLU A 580 -23.02 20.87 -0.08
CA GLU A 580 -21.92 19.91 -0.04
C GLU A 580 -20.64 20.59 0.46
N THR A 581 -20.13 20.16 1.60
CA THR A 581 -19.08 20.83 2.40
C THR A 581 -17.68 20.74 1.78
N THR A 582 -17.52 19.98 0.70
CA THR A 582 -16.30 19.88 -0.11
C THR A 582 -16.33 20.78 -1.36
N ILE A 583 -17.41 21.53 -1.59
CA ILE A 583 -17.48 22.51 -2.68
C ILE A 583 -16.77 23.79 -2.27
N GLY A 584 -15.81 24.22 -3.08
CA GLY A 584 -14.97 25.37 -2.80
C GLY A 584 -13.65 25.31 -3.56
N ARG A 585 -12.62 25.93 -3.02
CA ARG A 585 -11.32 26.07 -3.68
C ARG A 585 -10.23 25.41 -2.86
N TYR A 586 -9.34 24.66 -3.51
CA TYR A 586 -8.25 23.94 -2.86
C TYR A 586 -6.90 24.44 -3.34
N ARG A 587 -5.92 24.48 -2.43
CA ARG A 587 -4.50 24.70 -2.73
C ARG A 587 -3.63 23.92 -1.76
N VAL A 588 -2.43 23.56 -2.18
CA VAL A 588 -1.48 22.78 -1.36
C VAL A 588 -0.11 23.41 -1.40
N ARG A 589 0.62 23.44 -0.29
CA ARG A 589 2.05 23.80 -0.26
C ARG A 589 2.84 22.83 0.60
N ALA A 590 4.12 22.68 0.32
CA ALA A 590 5.04 21.96 1.20
C ALA A 590 5.54 22.87 2.32
N VAL A 591 5.83 22.29 3.48
CA VAL A 591 6.50 22.95 4.61
C VAL A 591 7.65 22.06 5.05
N ASP A 592 8.85 22.62 5.11
CA ASP A 592 10.06 21.88 5.44
C ASP A 592 10.24 21.64 6.95
N TYR A 593 11.36 21.00 7.31
CA TYR A 593 11.74 20.74 8.70
C TYR A 593 12.05 22.00 9.52
N TRP A 594 12.25 23.17 8.90
CA TRP A 594 12.50 24.47 9.53
C TRP A 594 11.26 25.36 9.56
N ASP A 595 10.08 24.80 9.28
CA ASP A 595 8.81 25.51 9.20
C ASP A 595 8.81 26.61 8.12
N GLN A 596 9.65 26.46 7.09
CA GLN A 596 9.66 27.35 5.94
C GLN A 596 8.62 26.87 4.92
N PRO A 597 7.57 27.68 4.65
CA PRO A 597 6.57 27.31 3.68
C PRO A 597 7.10 27.52 2.26
N GLY A 598 6.82 26.55 1.40
CA GLY A 598 6.94 26.68 -0.05
C GLY A 598 5.79 27.48 -0.65
N ILE A 599 5.86 27.66 -1.97
CA ILE A 599 4.81 28.33 -2.75
C ILE A 599 3.60 27.38 -2.85
N TYR A 600 2.39 27.92 -2.76
CA TYR A 600 1.17 27.15 -3.02
C TYR A 600 1.11 26.69 -4.48
N SER A 601 0.49 25.54 -4.68
CA SER A 601 0.03 25.09 -5.99
C SER A 601 -0.92 26.09 -6.62
N GLU A 602 -1.20 25.89 -7.91
CA GLU A 602 -2.39 26.46 -8.53
C GLU A 602 -3.64 26.11 -7.73
N ILE A 603 -4.59 27.05 -7.69
CA ILE A 603 -5.88 26.87 -7.01
C ILE A 603 -6.79 26.07 -7.92
N ILE A 604 -7.45 25.06 -7.37
CA ILE A 604 -8.44 24.26 -8.10
C ILE A 604 -9.81 24.44 -7.48
N ASP A 605 -10.77 24.81 -8.32
CA ASP A 605 -12.16 24.99 -7.95
C ASP A 605 -12.93 23.66 -8.05
N LYS A 606 -13.41 23.18 -6.91
CA LYS A 606 -14.42 22.13 -6.86
C LYS A 606 -15.80 22.76 -6.91
N THR A 607 -16.45 22.66 -8.06
CA THR A 607 -17.83 23.13 -8.24
C THR A 607 -18.86 22.03 -7.93
N ALA A 608 -20.12 22.44 -7.74
CA ALA A 608 -21.26 21.54 -7.64
C ALA A 608 -21.42 20.80 -8.97
N GLY A 609 -21.02 19.54 -9.03
CA GLY A 609 -21.18 18.74 -10.24
C GLY A 609 -22.49 17.96 -10.20
N ARG A 610 -23.43 18.27 -11.10
CA ARG A 610 -23.99 17.19 -11.93
C ARG A 610 -22.77 16.53 -12.56
N ARG A 611 -22.55 15.23 -12.31
CA ARG A 611 -21.50 14.37 -12.85
C ARG A 611 -20.93 14.93 -14.17
N ILE A 612 -19.90 15.77 -14.11
CA ILE A 612 -19.22 16.28 -15.30
C ILE A 612 -18.25 15.17 -15.67
N GLU A 613 -18.54 14.54 -16.80
CA GLU A 613 -17.64 13.65 -17.52
C GLU A 613 -16.26 14.29 -17.59
N LEU A 614 -15.24 13.47 -17.37
CA LEU A 614 -13.84 13.79 -17.64
C LEU A 614 -13.74 14.56 -18.97
N MET A 615 -13.02 15.69 -18.91
CA MET A 615 -12.80 16.67 -19.99
C MET A 615 -12.95 16.13 -21.42
N ASN A 616 -13.94 16.65 -22.15
CA ASN A 616 -14.00 16.59 -23.60
C ASN A 616 -12.86 17.43 -24.19
N PHE A 617 -11.84 16.78 -24.76
CA PHE A 617 -11.00 17.39 -25.78
C PHE A 617 -11.83 17.53 -27.05
N THR A 618 -11.97 18.76 -27.52
CA THR A 618 -12.65 19.14 -28.75
C THR A 618 -12.06 18.42 -29.96
N TYR A 619 -12.89 17.68 -30.69
CA TYR A 619 -12.64 17.38 -32.10
C TYR A 619 -13.84 17.89 -32.93
N GLN A 620 -13.56 18.86 -33.79
CA GLN A 620 -14.51 19.30 -34.81
C GLN A 620 -14.62 18.21 -35.87
N SER A 621 -15.82 17.69 -36.07
CA SER A 621 -16.23 17.15 -37.37
C SER A 621 -17.74 17.29 -37.45
N GLY A 622 -18.20 18.21 -38.29
CA GLY A 622 -19.60 18.51 -38.46
C GLY A 622 -20.38 17.38 -39.12
N ARG A 623 -21.62 17.18 -38.68
CA ARG A 623 -22.78 16.84 -39.50
C ARG A 623 -24.08 17.07 -38.72
N LYS A 624 -25.12 17.41 -39.50
CA LYS A 624 -26.36 18.10 -39.14
C LYS A 624 -27.28 17.35 -38.17
N LEU A 625 -27.99 18.19 -37.41
CA LEU A 625 -29.24 17.96 -36.67
C LEU A 625 -30.27 17.08 -37.39
N ILE A 626 -30.88 16.15 -36.65
CA ILE A 626 -32.27 15.73 -36.83
C ILE A 626 -32.93 15.68 -35.43
N ASP A 627 -34.07 16.35 -35.37
CA ASP A 627 -34.94 16.63 -34.23
C ASP A 627 -36.00 15.52 -34.08
N ILE A 628 -36.17 14.92 -32.90
CA ILE A 628 -37.36 14.10 -32.56
C ILE A 628 -37.80 14.35 -31.11
N SER A 629 -38.91 15.08 -31.04
CA SER A 629 -39.93 15.31 -30.00
C SER A 629 -40.10 14.31 -28.83
N LEU A 630 -40.36 14.89 -27.65
CA LEU A 630 -41.01 14.32 -26.47
C LEU A 630 -42.38 13.68 -26.76
N VAL A 631 -42.67 12.52 -26.15
CA VAL A 631 -44.04 12.12 -25.73
C VAL A 631 -43.99 11.38 -24.38
N MET A 632 -44.99 11.65 -23.54
CA MET A 632 -45.15 11.31 -22.12
C MET A 632 -45.80 9.93 -21.83
N SER A 633 -45.33 9.30 -20.74
CA SER A 633 -46.03 8.55 -19.66
C SER A 633 -46.86 7.27 -19.96
N PRO A 634 -47.04 6.35 -18.98
CA PRO A 634 -48.06 6.52 -17.92
C PRO A 634 -47.65 6.14 -16.46
N LYS A 635 -48.42 6.70 -15.52
CA LYS A 635 -48.38 6.59 -14.05
C LYS A 635 -48.82 5.22 -13.50
N MET A 636 -48.35 4.84 -12.31
CA MET A 636 -49.05 3.91 -11.41
C MET A 636 -49.16 4.41 -9.95
N SER A 637 -50.44 4.52 -9.55
CA SER A 637 -51.19 4.65 -8.29
C SER A 637 -50.59 4.82 -6.88
N GLU A 638 -51.33 5.64 -6.12
CA GLU A 638 -51.12 6.31 -4.84
C GLU A 638 -51.57 5.53 -3.56
N LYS A 639 -51.59 4.19 -3.56
CA LYS A 639 -52.21 3.41 -2.45
C LYS A 639 -51.29 2.70 -1.45
N SER A 640 -49.97 2.75 -1.60
CA SER A 640 -49.01 2.12 -0.66
C SER A 640 -48.33 3.10 0.32
N ALA A 641 -48.48 4.43 0.12
CA ALA A 641 -47.80 5.45 0.92
C ALA A 641 -48.48 5.80 2.26
N ARG A 642 -49.71 5.37 2.52
CA ARG A 642 -50.49 5.79 3.71
C ARG A 642 -50.46 4.84 4.92
N LYS A 643 -49.67 3.77 4.90
CA LYS A 643 -49.59 2.80 6.03
C LYS A 643 -48.28 2.81 6.83
N ALA A 644 -47.26 3.56 6.40
CA ALA A 644 -45.98 3.68 7.13
C ALA A 644 -45.84 4.98 7.96
N GLN A 645 -46.79 5.92 7.86
CA GLN A 645 -46.70 7.26 8.47
C GLN A 645 -47.50 7.44 9.78
N LYS A 646 -47.76 6.36 10.53
CA LYS A 646 -48.57 6.42 11.78
C LYS A 646 -47.95 5.75 13.01
N ILE A 647 -46.63 5.58 13.06
CA ILE A 647 -45.89 5.15 14.28
C ILE A 647 -44.74 6.12 14.62
N ILE A 648 -44.73 7.32 14.04
CA ILE A 648 -43.84 8.42 14.44
C ILE A 648 -44.76 9.51 14.98
N LEU A 649 -44.47 10.02 16.18
CA LEU A 649 -45.20 11.02 16.98
C LEU A 649 -46.10 10.44 18.11
N LYS A 650 -45.45 10.08 19.22
CA LYS A 650 -46.00 10.35 20.57
C LYS A 650 -44.94 10.98 21.48
N SER A 651 -45.24 12.23 21.79
CA SER A 651 -44.72 13.21 22.76
C SER A 651 -43.81 12.76 23.91
N ASP A 652 -42.87 13.66 24.20
CA ASP A 652 -42.18 13.91 25.46
C ASP A 652 -42.96 13.52 26.74
N LYS A 653 -42.34 12.62 27.50
CA LYS A 653 -42.49 12.55 28.96
C LYS A 653 -41.09 12.41 29.56
N LYS A 654 -40.73 13.32 30.47
CA LYS A 654 -39.52 13.25 31.33
C LYS A 654 -39.27 11.81 31.78
N LYS A 655 -38.34 11.11 31.13
CA LYS A 655 -37.93 9.76 31.55
C LYS A 655 -37.23 9.88 32.90
N LYS A 656 -37.86 9.34 33.95
CA LYS A 656 -37.20 9.03 35.22
C LYS A 656 -35.86 8.37 34.89
N ARG A 657 -34.77 8.94 35.43
CA ARG A 657 -33.40 8.43 35.27
C ARG A 657 -33.41 6.94 35.63
N ARG A 658 -33.36 6.07 34.62
CA ARG A 658 -33.33 4.62 34.79
C ARG A 658 -32.08 4.33 35.63
N ARG A 659 -32.26 3.69 36.78
CA ARG A 659 -31.15 3.34 37.68
C ARG A 659 -30.13 2.57 36.84
N LYS A 660 -28.91 3.10 36.68
CA LYS A 660 -27.83 2.33 36.04
C LYS A 660 -27.61 1.10 36.92
N GLU A 661 -27.87 -0.08 36.37
CA GLU A 661 -27.50 -1.32 37.05
C GLU A 661 -25.98 -1.32 37.19
N SER A 662 -25.51 -1.55 38.42
CA SER A 662 -24.10 -1.55 38.75
C SER A 662 -23.75 -2.91 39.34
N TYR A 663 -22.77 -3.56 38.74
CA TYR A 663 -22.21 -4.82 39.18
C TYR A 663 -21.07 -4.63 40.18
N ALA A 664 -20.79 -3.40 40.62
CA ALA A 664 -19.64 -3.09 41.47
C ALA A 664 -19.56 -3.94 42.75
N ILE A 665 -20.70 -4.22 43.38
CA ILE A 665 -20.76 -5.08 44.57
C ILE A 665 -20.37 -6.53 44.23
N TYR A 666 -20.81 -7.05 43.09
CA TYR A 666 -20.50 -8.41 42.65
C TYR A 666 -19.06 -8.54 42.19
N ILE A 667 -18.55 -7.56 41.47
CA ILE A 667 -17.13 -7.46 41.08
C ILE A 667 -16.25 -7.47 42.33
N TYR A 668 -16.61 -6.69 43.35
CA TYR A 668 -15.89 -6.69 44.62
C TYR A 668 -15.94 -8.05 45.34
N LYS A 669 -17.11 -8.70 45.40
CA LYS A 669 -17.26 -10.03 46.03
C LYS A 669 -16.44 -11.11 45.32
N VAL A 670 -16.48 -11.14 43.99
CA VAL A 670 -15.68 -12.09 43.19
C VAL A 670 -14.20 -11.83 43.41
N LEU A 671 -13.75 -10.56 43.35
CA LEU A 671 -12.36 -10.20 43.62
C LEU A 671 -11.89 -10.71 44.98
N LYS A 672 -12.69 -10.56 46.04
CA LYS A 672 -12.35 -11.07 47.38
C LYS A 672 -12.38 -12.59 47.49
N GLN A 673 -13.14 -13.27 46.65
CA GLN A 673 -13.14 -14.73 46.58
C GLN A 673 -11.89 -15.28 45.88
N VAL A 674 -11.41 -14.62 44.80
CA VAL A 674 -10.23 -15.07 44.05
C VAL A 674 -8.91 -14.54 44.62
N HIS A 675 -8.90 -13.32 45.17
CA HIS A 675 -7.73 -12.63 45.70
C HIS A 675 -8.09 -11.82 46.96
N PRO A 676 -8.14 -12.45 48.14
CA PRO A 676 -8.57 -11.82 49.40
C PRO A 676 -7.78 -10.56 49.76
N ASP A 677 -6.49 -10.53 49.45
CA ASP A 677 -5.56 -9.45 49.83
C ASP A 677 -5.48 -8.31 48.80
N THR A 678 -6.14 -8.44 47.64
CA THR A 678 -6.11 -7.42 46.58
C THR A 678 -7.24 -6.41 46.76
N GLY A 679 -6.90 -5.12 46.66
CA GLY A 679 -7.86 -4.02 46.59
C GLY A 679 -8.10 -3.56 45.14
N ILE A 680 -9.23 -2.90 44.88
CA ILE A 680 -9.55 -2.34 43.56
C ILE A 680 -9.83 -0.84 43.69
N SER A 681 -9.18 -0.04 42.84
CA SER A 681 -9.40 1.41 42.81
C SER A 681 -10.78 1.74 42.21
N SER A 682 -11.32 2.93 42.54
CA SER A 682 -12.61 3.38 42.00
C SER A 682 -12.61 3.50 40.46
N LYS A 683 -11.48 3.90 39.87
CA LYS A 683 -11.29 3.97 38.40
C LYS A 683 -11.31 2.57 37.78
N ALA A 684 -10.58 1.61 38.35
CA ALA A 684 -10.59 0.23 37.90
C ALA A 684 -11.98 -0.41 38.07
N MET A 685 -12.69 -0.12 39.17
CA MET A 685 -14.06 -0.57 39.39
C MET A 685 -15.02 -0.06 38.31
N ASN A 686 -14.90 1.21 37.91
CA ASN A 686 -15.73 1.76 36.84
C ASN A 686 -15.47 1.09 35.48
N ILE A 687 -14.21 0.79 35.17
CA ILE A 687 -13.83 0.06 33.96
C ILE A 687 -14.40 -1.36 34.00
N MET A 688 -14.21 -2.09 35.10
CA MET A 688 -14.74 -3.44 35.27
C MET A 688 -16.26 -3.48 35.20
N ASN A 689 -16.94 -2.49 35.79
CA ASN A 689 -18.39 -2.38 35.71
C ASN A 689 -18.84 -2.11 34.27
N SER A 690 -18.14 -1.25 33.52
CA SER A 690 -18.43 -1.02 32.10
C SER A 690 -18.20 -2.27 31.26
N TYR A 691 -17.13 -3.01 31.54
CA TYR A 691 -16.78 -4.26 30.87
C TYR A 691 -17.85 -5.34 31.06
N VAL A 692 -18.34 -5.53 32.30
CA VAL A 692 -19.42 -6.48 32.58
C VAL A 692 -20.70 -6.12 31.84
N ASN A 693 -21.04 -4.83 31.77
CA ASN A 693 -22.21 -4.37 31.00
C ASN A 693 -22.06 -4.65 29.49
N ASP A 694 -20.90 -4.34 28.91
CA ASP A 694 -20.64 -4.59 27.47
C ASP A 694 -20.72 -6.09 27.13
N ILE A 695 -20.09 -6.95 27.94
CA ILE A 695 -20.15 -8.40 27.73
C ILE A 695 -21.58 -8.94 27.90
N PHE A 696 -22.34 -8.43 28.88
CA PHE A 696 -23.74 -8.81 29.06
C PHE A 696 -24.60 -8.43 27.84
N GLU A 697 -24.44 -7.21 27.31
CA GLU A 697 -25.17 -6.76 26.13
C GLU A 697 -24.81 -7.58 24.89
N ARG A 698 -23.53 -7.90 24.70
CA ARG A 698 -23.06 -8.76 23.60
C ARG A 698 -23.63 -10.17 23.69
N ILE A 699 -23.58 -10.80 24.86
CA ILE A 699 -24.14 -12.15 25.05
C ILE A 699 -25.66 -12.14 24.80
N THR A 700 -26.36 -11.12 25.29
CA THR A 700 -27.82 -11.00 25.12
C THR A 700 -28.20 -10.82 23.65
N MET A 701 -27.47 -9.96 22.93
CA MET A 701 -27.68 -9.72 21.50
C MET A 701 -27.43 -10.98 20.68
N GLU A 702 -26.30 -11.66 20.92
CA GLU A 702 -25.94 -12.86 20.18
C GLU A 702 -26.88 -14.04 20.49
N ALA A 703 -27.27 -14.21 21.76
CA ALA A 703 -28.28 -15.20 22.12
C ALA A 703 -29.65 -14.90 21.48
N SER A 704 -30.00 -13.61 21.32
CA SER A 704 -31.22 -13.20 20.61
C SER A 704 -31.15 -13.55 19.12
N HIS A 705 -30.03 -13.28 18.46
CA HIS A 705 -29.81 -13.66 17.06
C HIS A 705 -29.88 -15.18 16.87
N LEU A 706 -29.26 -15.96 17.76
CA LEU A 706 -29.33 -17.43 17.72
C LEU A 706 -30.76 -17.96 17.89
N ALA A 707 -31.55 -17.35 18.77
CA ALA A 707 -32.96 -17.70 18.94
C ALA A 707 -33.78 -17.37 17.68
N GLN A 708 -33.55 -16.20 17.06
CA GLN A 708 -34.19 -15.79 15.81
C GLN A 708 -33.83 -16.70 14.63
N TYR A 709 -32.56 -17.10 14.53
CA TYR A 709 -32.08 -18.05 13.51
C TYR A 709 -32.80 -19.40 13.61
N ASN A 710 -33.01 -19.87 14.85
CA ASN A 710 -33.76 -21.10 15.13
C ASN A 710 -35.29 -20.90 15.07
N LYS A 711 -35.77 -19.72 14.65
CA LYS A 711 -37.20 -19.33 14.60
C LYS A 711 -37.92 -19.51 15.94
N ARG A 712 -37.21 -19.30 17.06
CA ARG A 712 -37.75 -19.38 18.42
C ARG A 712 -37.91 -17.98 19.00
N SER A 713 -39.03 -17.73 19.67
CA SER A 713 -39.27 -16.48 20.41
C SER A 713 -38.69 -16.50 21.83
N THR A 714 -38.22 -17.66 22.30
CA THR A 714 -37.71 -17.89 23.65
C THR A 714 -36.23 -18.24 23.58
N ILE A 715 -35.38 -17.47 24.27
CA ILE A 715 -33.96 -17.77 24.45
C ILE A 715 -33.83 -18.87 25.50
N THR A 716 -33.21 -20.01 25.14
CA THR A 716 -32.93 -21.10 26.08
C THR A 716 -31.47 -21.07 26.55
N SER A 717 -31.13 -21.89 27.55
CA SER A 717 -29.74 -22.02 28.02
C SER A 717 -28.77 -22.41 26.91
N ARG A 718 -29.25 -23.10 25.85
CA ARG A 718 -28.43 -23.48 24.70
C ARG A 718 -27.97 -22.25 23.91
N GLU A 719 -28.87 -21.32 23.58
CA GLU A 719 -28.51 -20.10 22.85
C GLU A 719 -27.54 -19.24 23.66
N ILE A 720 -27.72 -19.14 24.98
CA ILE A 720 -26.80 -18.40 25.87
C ILE A 720 -25.42 -19.07 25.91
N GLN A 721 -25.35 -20.39 26.10
CA GLN A 721 -24.06 -21.10 26.13
C GLN A 721 -23.33 -21.04 24.79
N THR A 722 -24.05 -21.11 23.67
CA THR A 722 -23.47 -20.92 22.34
C THR A 722 -22.97 -19.49 22.14
N ALA A 723 -23.77 -18.48 22.51
CA ALA A 723 -23.34 -17.07 22.46
C ALA A 723 -22.06 -16.82 23.28
N VAL A 724 -21.97 -17.41 24.48
CA VAL A 724 -20.76 -17.30 25.33
C VAL A 724 -19.53 -17.93 24.66
N ARG A 725 -19.69 -19.06 23.96
CA ARG A 725 -18.59 -19.72 23.23
C ARG A 725 -18.19 -18.98 21.94
N LEU A 726 -19.11 -18.22 21.35
CA LEU A 726 -18.82 -17.37 20.19
C LEU A 726 -18.09 -16.08 20.60
N LEU A 727 -18.39 -15.56 21.80
CA LEU A 727 -17.87 -14.27 22.26
C LEU A 727 -16.61 -14.37 23.12
N LEU A 728 -16.39 -15.48 23.84
CA LEU A 728 -15.23 -15.66 24.72
C LEU A 728 -14.25 -16.71 24.14
N PRO A 729 -12.92 -16.48 24.23
CA PRO A 729 -11.94 -17.40 23.68
C PRO A 729 -11.67 -18.61 24.59
N GLY A 730 -11.42 -19.77 23.98
CA GLY A 730 -10.75 -20.93 24.59
C GLY A 730 -11.26 -21.34 25.98
N GLU A 731 -10.34 -21.38 26.95
CA GLU A 731 -10.63 -21.79 28.34
C GLU A 731 -11.61 -20.85 29.06
N LEU A 732 -11.65 -19.56 28.69
CA LEU A 732 -12.54 -18.60 29.35
C LEU A 732 -14.01 -18.91 29.09
N ALA A 733 -14.36 -19.32 27.86
CA ALA A 733 -15.71 -19.75 27.53
C ALA A 733 -16.13 -21.00 28.31
N LYS A 734 -15.22 -21.96 28.48
CA LYS A 734 -15.49 -23.19 29.24
C LYS A 734 -15.77 -22.89 30.71
N HIS A 735 -14.95 -22.04 31.33
CA HIS A 735 -15.15 -21.60 32.71
C HIS A 735 -16.45 -20.81 32.87
N ALA A 736 -16.74 -19.87 31.98
CA ALA A 736 -17.97 -19.08 32.01
C ALA A 736 -19.24 -19.97 31.90
N VAL A 737 -19.23 -20.96 31.01
CA VAL A 737 -20.34 -21.93 30.86
C VAL A 737 -20.47 -22.80 32.11
N SER A 738 -19.37 -23.25 32.70
CA SER A 738 -19.36 -24.06 33.92
C SER A 738 -19.95 -23.28 35.12
N GLU A 739 -19.46 -22.07 35.38
CA GLU A 739 -19.95 -21.22 36.47
C GLU A 739 -21.41 -20.79 36.26
N GLY A 740 -21.81 -20.49 35.02
CA GLY A 740 -23.21 -20.22 34.68
C GLY A 740 -24.12 -21.42 34.95
N THR A 741 -23.68 -22.63 34.61
CA THR A 741 -24.45 -23.86 34.88
C THR A 741 -24.56 -24.13 36.38
N LYS A 742 -23.47 -23.97 37.14
CA LYS A 742 -23.49 -24.09 38.62
C LYS A 742 -24.46 -23.09 39.25
N ALA A 743 -24.48 -21.84 38.78
CA ALA A 743 -25.38 -20.82 39.29
C ALA A 743 -26.86 -21.18 39.06
N VAL A 744 -27.19 -21.70 37.87
CA VAL A 744 -28.56 -22.15 37.54
C VAL A 744 -28.95 -23.34 38.42
N THR A 745 -28.10 -24.35 38.57
CA THR A 745 -28.36 -25.52 39.44
C THR A 745 -28.57 -25.11 40.89
N LYS A 746 -27.78 -24.15 41.39
CA LYS A 746 -27.94 -23.61 42.75
C LYS A 746 -29.27 -22.88 42.91
N TYR A 747 -29.69 -22.10 41.91
CA TYR A 747 -30.97 -21.40 41.91
C TYR A 747 -32.17 -22.37 41.88
N THR A 748 -32.12 -23.40 41.02
CA THR A 748 -33.18 -24.41 40.95
C THR A 748 -33.30 -25.22 42.24
N ASN A 749 -32.17 -25.55 42.89
CA ASN A 749 -32.16 -26.29 44.15
C ASN A 749 -32.64 -25.45 45.36
N SER A 750 -32.46 -24.13 45.32
CA SER A 750 -32.94 -23.20 46.36
C SER A 750 -34.40 -22.77 46.18
N SER A 751 -34.99 -23.03 45.01
CA SER A 751 -36.42 -22.77 44.73
C SER A 751 -37.33 -23.96 45.06
N ASN A 752 -36.74 -25.12 45.40
CA ASN A 752 -37.41 -26.36 45.80
C ASN A 752 -37.22 -26.69 47.30
N ALA A 753 -36.80 -25.70 48.11
CA ALA A 753 -36.57 -25.82 49.55
C ALA A 753 -37.45 -24.87 50.34
#